data_AF-A0A926BQ42-F1
#
_entry.id   AF-A0A926BQ42-F1
#
_cell.length_a   1.000
_cell.length_b   1.000
_cell.length_c   1.000
_cell.angle_alpha   90.00
_cell.angle_beta   90.00
_cell.angle_gamma   90.00
#
_symmetry.space_group_name_H-M   'P 1'
#
loop_
_entity.id
_entity.type
_entity.pdbx_description
1 polymer ?
#
loop_
_entity_poly.entity_id
_entity_poly.type
_entity_poly.pdbx_seq_one_letter_code
_entity_poly.pdbx_strand_id
1 'polypeptide(L)'
;ATDAKWLLPHFEKMLYDNALLLRVYAEAGELLDNEAYRRVARETADWCLRDLLDPGTGGFTAALDADSEGVEGKYYVWTTGEVQAILGDAGAAFARTYRFTDAGNFVDEATHTRTGANIPHLSLGADAVPLPAALPAELLAPRQRLLDARYERVPPGKDDKIITAWNGLMIGALAFAGKMLGEPAYTAAAKRAANFCLTTLRPNGELLRRYAKGEAAIPAFLDDYAFLADGLLDLHDATGETEWVNEARALMDTLLERFWDANETGFFYTGTAHETLIERTKEFFDGALPAANGVAARVLARLGNLPNGERYAETVRELLTAYHGLLARAPQGTPTLILAARESYRDAMPTVSVREAVVLRADTDTLTLAPGEYGSAKFTLTVADGYHINARYAPRADLVATVAMIGTSAPAAIGAVAFPAPTYYDDGAGETLPVYVGVVSVTIPVTPAHDAEPGTYSVTLTVRAQPCTNFECLTPLERTASLKLVIPAPPEHREETWETLVPHLQGRIESANDFLNVNISEMEALGVDADGVTGMRTQFENTLARLTPLVPLVARMCQVPQVQSIKPFLSLQQIRLIDAEEFAWLEAESDDTYRLSRARYISGLNWEHSLICTGTLDEIVAATVALVESRVGESRSDSGGG
;
A
#
# COMPACT_ATOMS: atom_id res chain seq x y z
N ALA A 1 14.75 10.85 -18.00
CA ALA A 1 16.16 10.41 -18.08
C ALA A 1 16.44 9.96 -19.49
N THR A 2 17.66 10.11 -19.99
CA THR A 2 18.04 9.69 -21.35
C THR A 2 18.57 8.27 -21.39
N ASP A 3 18.92 7.70 -20.22
CA ASP A 3 19.41 6.33 -20.10
C ASP A 3 18.37 5.36 -19.50
N ALA A 4 18.52 4.07 -19.82
CA ALA A 4 17.61 3.01 -19.37
C ALA A 4 17.62 2.79 -17.84
N LYS A 5 18.64 3.30 -17.13
CA LYS A 5 18.77 3.15 -15.67
C LYS A 5 18.17 4.33 -14.89
N TRP A 6 17.65 5.34 -15.58
CA TRP A 6 17.11 6.56 -14.99
C TRP A 6 18.14 7.38 -14.20
N LEU A 7 19.43 7.28 -14.53
CA LEU A 7 20.51 8.01 -13.88
C LEU A 7 20.78 9.34 -14.59
N LEU A 8 20.91 9.33 -15.91
CA LEU A 8 21.29 10.50 -16.69
C LEU A 8 20.04 11.37 -16.94
N PRO A 9 19.93 12.55 -16.30
CA PRO A 9 18.81 13.44 -16.57
C PRO A 9 18.95 14.05 -17.97
N HIS A 10 17.82 14.41 -18.58
CA HIS A 10 17.84 15.42 -19.62
C HIS A 10 18.22 16.75 -18.94
N PHE A 11 19.40 17.29 -19.24
CA PHE A 11 19.91 18.46 -18.51
C PHE A 11 19.18 19.75 -18.87
N GLU A 12 18.71 19.88 -20.11
CA GLU A 12 17.79 20.94 -20.51
C GLU A 12 16.45 20.77 -19.75
N LYS A 13 15.96 21.87 -19.18
CA LYS A 13 14.76 21.92 -18.35
C LYS A 13 13.67 22.71 -19.02
N MET A 14 12.66 22.00 -19.53
CA MET A 14 11.53 22.59 -20.23
C MET A 14 10.37 22.91 -19.27
N LEU A 15 9.66 24.00 -19.52
CA LEU A 15 8.50 24.39 -18.71
C LEU A 15 7.39 23.34 -18.77
N TYR A 16 7.11 22.80 -19.96
CA TYR A 16 6.01 21.85 -20.14
C TYR A 16 6.27 20.52 -19.43
N ASP A 17 7.51 20.01 -19.43
CA ASP A 17 7.87 18.78 -18.71
C ASP A 17 7.58 18.94 -17.22
N ASN A 18 7.99 20.08 -16.65
CA ASN A 18 7.79 20.37 -15.24
C ASN A 18 6.32 20.63 -14.90
N ALA A 19 5.54 21.24 -15.79
CA ALA A 19 4.09 21.40 -15.61
C ALA A 19 3.38 20.03 -15.57
N LEU A 20 3.69 19.15 -16.52
CA LEU A 20 3.10 17.81 -16.60
C LEU A 20 3.52 16.94 -15.41
N LEU A 21 4.80 16.95 -15.03
CA LEU A 21 5.29 16.24 -13.85
C LEU A 21 4.68 16.78 -12.55
N LEU A 22 4.58 18.10 -12.39
CA LEU A 22 3.95 18.73 -11.23
C LEU A 22 2.51 18.22 -11.05
N ARG A 23 1.72 18.22 -12.13
CA ARG A 23 0.34 17.74 -12.09
C ARG A 23 0.27 16.26 -11.67
N VAL A 24 1.06 15.40 -12.32
CA VAL A 24 1.08 13.96 -12.04
C VAL A 24 1.51 13.67 -10.59
N TYR A 25 2.55 14.32 -10.08
CA TYR A 25 2.99 14.11 -8.69
C TYR A 25 2.01 14.66 -7.67
N ALA A 26 1.37 15.81 -7.93
CA ALA A 26 0.34 16.34 -7.05
C ALA A 26 -0.89 15.42 -6.99
N GLU A 27 -1.32 14.89 -8.14
CA GLU A 27 -2.47 13.99 -8.24
C GLU A 27 -2.17 12.63 -7.61
N ALA A 28 -1.00 12.05 -7.91
CA ALA A 28 -0.56 10.80 -7.30
C ALA A 28 -0.38 10.94 -5.79
N GLY A 29 0.15 12.07 -5.31
CA GLY A 29 0.29 12.36 -3.88
C GLY A 29 -1.05 12.40 -3.16
N GLU A 30 -2.09 12.95 -3.79
CA GLU A 30 -3.45 12.97 -3.25
C GLU A 30 -4.12 11.60 -3.33
N LEU A 31 -4.14 10.99 -4.51
CA LEU A 31 -4.85 9.74 -4.79
C LEU A 31 -4.28 8.57 -3.97
N LEU A 32 -2.95 8.51 -3.85
CA LEU A 32 -2.24 7.41 -3.19
C LEU A 32 -1.84 7.73 -1.74
N ASP A 33 -2.23 8.90 -1.24
CA ASP A 33 -1.84 9.39 0.10
C ASP A 33 -0.32 9.35 0.34
N ASN A 34 0.47 9.74 -0.67
CA ASN A 34 1.90 9.56 -0.67
C ASN A 34 2.64 10.90 -0.48
N GLU A 35 3.20 11.10 0.72
CA GLU A 35 3.92 12.35 1.05
C GLU A 35 5.19 12.54 0.22
N ALA A 36 5.84 11.46 -0.25
CA ALA A 36 7.02 11.61 -1.11
C ALA A 36 6.64 12.25 -2.46
N TYR A 37 5.49 11.90 -3.01
CA TYR A 37 4.97 12.52 -4.23
C TYR A 37 4.51 13.97 -4.00
N ARG A 38 3.85 14.25 -2.86
CA ARG A 38 3.52 15.63 -2.47
C ARG A 38 4.78 16.49 -2.35
N ARG A 39 5.84 15.96 -1.75
CA ARG A 39 7.14 16.64 -1.66
C ARG A 39 7.74 16.90 -3.04
N VAL A 40 7.77 15.91 -3.94
CA VAL A 40 8.28 16.11 -5.32
C VAL A 40 7.46 17.18 -6.06
N ALA A 41 6.14 17.20 -5.88
CA ALA A 41 5.28 18.24 -6.45
C ALA A 41 5.67 19.63 -5.92
N ARG A 42 5.82 19.80 -4.60
CA ARG A 42 6.27 21.08 -4.00
C ARG A 42 7.65 21.50 -4.52
N GLU A 43 8.63 20.59 -4.49
CA GLU A 43 9.99 20.87 -4.98
C GLU A 43 9.99 21.29 -6.47
N THR A 44 9.13 20.69 -7.29
CA THR A 44 8.96 21.04 -8.71
C THR A 44 8.32 22.41 -8.89
N ALA A 45 7.23 22.70 -8.16
CA ALA A 45 6.56 24.00 -8.19
C ALA A 45 7.50 25.12 -7.72
N ASP A 46 8.19 24.91 -6.60
CA ASP A 46 9.14 25.86 -6.02
C ASP A 46 10.30 26.14 -6.98
N TRP A 47 10.79 25.12 -7.68
CA TRP A 47 11.80 25.30 -8.72
C TRP A 47 11.27 26.14 -9.89
N CYS A 48 10.07 25.89 -10.39
CA CYS A 48 9.47 26.69 -11.46
C CYS A 48 9.29 28.16 -11.04
N LEU A 49 8.83 28.40 -9.81
CA LEU A 49 8.64 29.75 -9.27
C LEU A 49 9.95 30.50 -9.06
N ARG A 50 11.01 29.80 -8.68
CA ARG A 50 12.32 30.40 -8.42
C ARG A 50 13.11 30.65 -9.70
N ASP A 51 13.12 29.67 -10.61
CA ASP A 51 14.06 29.64 -11.73
C ASP A 51 13.40 29.98 -13.08
N LEU A 52 12.11 29.72 -13.29
CA LEU A 52 11.43 29.95 -14.57
C LEU A 52 10.43 31.10 -14.58
N LEU A 53 9.88 31.51 -13.43
CA LEU A 53 8.99 32.65 -13.33
C LEU A 53 9.75 33.94 -13.69
N ASP A 54 9.21 34.71 -14.62
CA ASP A 54 9.66 36.07 -14.87
C ASP A 54 8.93 37.03 -13.91
N PRO A 55 9.62 37.67 -12.95
CA PRO A 55 8.99 38.57 -12.00
C PRO A 55 8.43 39.83 -12.64
N GLY A 56 8.90 40.22 -13.83
CA GLY A 56 8.42 41.41 -14.54
C GLY A 56 7.02 41.23 -15.12
N THR A 57 6.80 40.11 -15.82
CA THR A 57 5.52 39.79 -16.46
C THR A 57 4.59 38.97 -15.57
N GLY A 58 5.13 38.16 -14.66
CA GLY A 58 4.40 37.14 -13.92
C GLY A 58 4.12 35.85 -14.71
N GLY A 59 4.58 35.75 -15.96
CA GLY A 59 4.55 34.52 -16.76
C GLY A 59 5.81 33.67 -16.58
N PHE A 60 5.80 32.45 -17.13
CA PHE A 60 6.92 31.51 -17.05
C PHE A 60 7.68 31.44 -18.38
N THR A 61 9.00 31.52 -18.26
CA THR A 61 9.95 31.34 -19.36
C THR A 61 10.01 29.88 -19.82
N ALA A 62 10.42 29.69 -21.07
CA ALA A 62 10.31 28.45 -21.81
C ALA A 62 11.20 27.32 -21.26
N ALA A 63 12.47 27.61 -21.01
CA ALA A 63 13.45 26.60 -20.64
C ALA A 63 14.75 27.14 -20.01
N LEU A 64 15.49 26.25 -19.38
CA LEU A 64 16.94 26.38 -19.16
C LEU A 64 17.67 25.39 -20.06
N ASP A 65 18.69 25.86 -20.77
CA ASP A 65 19.59 25.06 -21.61
C ASP A 65 20.32 23.97 -20.80
N ALA A 66 20.82 22.96 -21.49
CA ALA A 66 21.64 21.90 -20.91
C ALA A 66 23.08 22.38 -20.63
N ASP A 67 23.59 23.29 -21.46
CA ASP A 67 24.98 23.73 -21.44
C ASP A 67 25.24 24.88 -20.47
N SER A 68 26.30 24.75 -19.68
CA SER A 68 26.93 25.86 -18.96
C SER A 68 28.40 25.92 -19.33
N GLU A 69 28.85 27.11 -19.77
CA GLU A 69 30.21 27.32 -20.28
C GLU A 69 30.59 26.37 -21.43
N GLY A 70 29.61 26.01 -22.27
CA GLY A 70 29.79 25.09 -23.41
C GLY A 70 29.98 23.63 -23.03
N VAL A 71 29.61 23.24 -21.81
CA VAL A 71 29.67 21.85 -21.33
C VAL A 71 28.31 21.44 -20.78
N GLU A 72 27.75 20.38 -21.35
CA GLU A 72 26.45 19.83 -20.97
C GLU A 72 26.45 19.37 -19.51
N GLY A 73 25.41 19.76 -18.77
CA GLY A 73 25.20 19.31 -17.39
C GLY A 73 26.18 19.84 -16.35
N LYS A 74 27.23 20.59 -16.76
CA LYS A 74 28.27 21.15 -15.87
C LYS A 74 27.70 21.87 -14.66
N TYR A 75 26.59 22.58 -14.85
CA TYR A 75 25.92 23.31 -13.79
C TYR A 75 25.39 22.41 -12.66
N TYR A 76 24.99 21.18 -12.98
CA TYR A 76 24.24 20.29 -12.08
C TYR A 76 25.08 19.21 -11.40
N VAL A 77 26.29 18.93 -11.88
CA VAL A 77 27.14 17.82 -11.43
C VAL A 77 28.24 18.27 -10.45
N TRP A 78 28.78 17.31 -9.69
CA TRP A 78 29.75 17.58 -8.62
C TRP A 78 30.81 16.49 -8.50
N THR A 79 32.05 16.86 -8.20
CA THR A 79 33.10 15.92 -7.78
C THR A 79 33.01 15.64 -6.28
N THR A 80 33.60 14.53 -5.80
CA THR A 80 33.68 14.25 -4.36
C THR A 80 34.48 15.32 -3.61
N GLY A 81 35.53 15.86 -4.24
CA GLY A 81 36.32 16.97 -3.71
C GLY A 81 35.52 18.26 -3.51
N GLU A 82 34.70 18.66 -4.48
CA GLU A 82 33.84 19.85 -4.36
C GLU A 82 32.82 19.69 -3.22
N VAL A 83 32.16 18.53 -3.15
CA VAL A 83 31.19 18.23 -2.08
C VAL A 83 31.87 18.29 -0.72
N GLN A 84 33.07 17.72 -0.58
CA GLN A 84 33.82 17.75 0.68
C GLN A 84 34.23 19.18 1.06
N ALA A 85 34.67 19.98 0.10
CA ALA A 85 35.06 21.37 0.33
C ALA A 85 33.87 22.24 0.77
N ILE A 86 32.70 22.04 0.16
CA ILE A 86 31.49 22.83 0.46
C ILE A 86 30.86 22.40 1.77
N LEU A 87 30.78 21.09 2.04
CA LEU A 87 29.99 20.56 3.16
C LEU A 87 30.81 20.28 4.43
N GLY A 88 32.13 20.14 4.34
CA GLY A 88 32.98 19.77 5.47
C GLY A 88 32.64 18.36 5.98
N ASP A 89 32.44 18.21 7.29
CA ASP A 89 32.19 16.91 7.94
C ASP A 89 30.97 16.17 7.39
N ALA A 90 29.98 16.91 6.86
CA ALA A 90 28.79 16.33 6.24
C ALA A 90 29.04 15.76 4.83
N GLY A 91 30.16 16.11 4.19
CA GLY A 91 30.48 15.77 2.79
C GLY A 91 30.53 14.26 2.55
N ALA A 92 31.26 13.52 3.39
CA ALA A 92 31.38 12.08 3.26
C ALA A 92 30.04 11.35 3.45
N ALA A 93 29.19 11.81 4.37
CA ALA A 93 27.86 11.25 4.57
C ALA A 93 26.95 11.53 3.37
N PHE A 94 26.94 12.78 2.88
CA PHE A 94 26.19 13.17 1.70
C PHE A 94 26.60 12.37 0.45
N ALA A 95 27.91 12.25 0.19
CA ALA A 95 28.46 11.51 -0.93
C ALA A 95 28.04 10.04 -0.91
N ARG A 96 28.05 9.39 0.27
CA ARG A 96 27.55 8.01 0.41
C ARG A 96 26.05 7.90 0.11
N THR A 97 25.24 8.79 0.67
CA THR A 97 23.78 8.78 0.48
C THR A 97 23.38 9.01 -0.97
N TYR A 98 24.05 9.93 -1.66
CA TYR A 98 23.80 10.26 -3.07
C TYR A 98 24.64 9.45 -4.06
N ARG A 99 25.29 8.37 -3.59
CA ARG A 99 26.02 7.38 -4.40
C ARG A 99 27.08 7.99 -5.31
N PHE A 100 27.84 8.92 -4.73
CA PHE A 100 29.03 9.46 -5.37
C PHE A 100 30.12 8.39 -5.43
N THR A 101 30.96 8.50 -6.45
CA THR A 101 32.19 7.72 -6.58
C THR A 101 33.35 8.68 -6.87
N ASP A 102 34.55 8.33 -6.42
CA ASP A 102 35.75 9.15 -6.67
C ASP A 102 36.10 9.23 -8.16
N ALA A 103 35.72 8.21 -8.94
CA ALA A 103 35.89 8.19 -10.39
C ALA A 103 34.78 8.96 -11.16
N GLY A 104 33.76 9.46 -10.47
CA GLY A 104 32.55 10.01 -11.08
C GLY A 104 31.58 8.92 -11.56
N ASN A 105 30.28 9.18 -11.39
CA ASN A 105 29.20 8.32 -11.89
C ASN A 105 28.55 8.86 -13.19
N PHE A 106 28.97 10.03 -13.67
CA PHE A 106 28.50 10.62 -14.93
C PHE A 106 29.39 10.19 -16.10
N VAL A 107 28.78 9.50 -17.07
CA VAL A 107 29.36 9.20 -18.37
C VAL A 107 28.71 10.13 -19.38
N ASP A 108 29.53 10.92 -20.06
CA ASP A 108 29.08 11.84 -21.11
C ASP A 108 28.64 11.06 -22.35
N GLU A 109 27.45 11.36 -22.90
CA GLU A 109 26.88 10.61 -24.02
C GLU A 109 27.65 10.84 -25.33
N ALA A 110 28.15 12.05 -25.56
CA ALA A 110 28.86 12.39 -26.80
C ALA A 110 30.24 11.73 -26.90
N THR A 111 30.97 11.66 -25.78
CA THR A 111 32.33 11.13 -25.71
C THR A 111 32.40 9.69 -25.22
N HIS A 112 31.33 9.19 -24.58
CA HIS A 112 31.30 7.92 -23.85
C HIS A 112 32.40 7.78 -22.78
N THR A 113 32.88 8.91 -22.25
CA THR A 113 33.92 8.94 -21.23
C THR A 113 33.36 9.37 -19.88
N ARG A 114 33.96 8.86 -18.79
CA ARG A 114 33.64 9.35 -17.44
C ARG A 114 34.20 10.75 -17.27
N THR A 115 33.35 11.66 -16.82
CA THR A 115 33.70 13.07 -16.62
C THR A 115 34.47 13.31 -15.32
N GLY A 116 34.51 12.33 -14.41
CA GLY A 116 34.99 12.49 -13.03
C GLY A 116 33.97 13.17 -12.10
N ALA A 117 32.86 13.67 -12.65
CA ALA A 117 31.76 14.26 -11.89
C ALA A 117 30.68 13.22 -11.56
N ASN A 118 29.83 13.57 -10.61
CA ASN A 118 28.72 12.75 -10.14
C ASN A 118 27.40 13.50 -10.32
N ILE A 119 26.39 12.76 -10.80
CA ILE A 119 24.98 13.08 -10.74
C ILE A 119 24.45 12.55 -9.40
N PRO A 120 24.05 13.43 -8.46
CA PRO A 120 23.50 13.01 -7.17
C PRO A 120 22.17 12.27 -7.35
N HIS A 121 22.05 11.06 -6.82
CA HIS A 121 20.80 10.29 -6.86
C HIS A 121 20.63 9.40 -5.62
N LEU A 122 19.38 9.19 -5.18
CA LEU A 122 19.08 8.37 -3.99
C LEU A 122 18.88 6.88 -4.33
N SER A 123 18.21 6.60 -5.45
CA SER A 123 17.80 5.26 -5.89
C SER A 123 17.84 5.16 -7.41
N LEU A 124 18.20 3.99 -7.96
CA LEU A 124 18.15 3.68 -9.39
C LEU A 124 17.64 2.25 -9.62
N GLY A 125 16.97 2.03 -10.76
CA GLY A 125 16.66 0.69 -11.28
C GLY A 125 15.73 -0.16 -10.41
N ALA A 126 15.79 -1.48 -10.61
CA ALA A 126 14.92 -2.47 -9.95
C ALA A 126 15.15 -2.59 -8.43
N ASP A 127 16.32 -2.16 -7.94
CA ASP A 127 16.67 -2.15 -6.52
C ASP A 127 16.37 -0.79 -5.84
N ALA A 128 15.58 0.07 -6.49
CA ALA A 128 15.21 1.37 -5.97
C ALA A 128 14.41 1.24 -4.67
N VAL A 129 14.97 1.77 -3.58
CA VAL A 129 14.22 1.95 -2.33
C VAL A 129 13.12 2.98 -2.57
N PRO A 130 11.89 2.77 -2.05
CA PRO A 130 10.81 3.76 -2.12
C PRO A 130 11.31 5.15 -1.70
N LEU A 131 10.90 6.17 -2.46
CA LEU A 131 11.25 7.55 -2.15
C LEU A 131 10.76 7.88 -0.72
N PRO A 132 11.62 8.44 0.15
CA PRO A 132 11.21 8.74 1.50
C PRO A 132 10.20 9.90 1.50
N ALA A 133 9.19 9.78 2.36
CA ALA A 133 8.15 10.78 2.58
C ALA A 133 8.77 12.16 2.86
N ALA A 134 9.66 12.21 3.85
CA ALA A 134 10.50 13.36 4.16
C ALA A 134 11.97 12.99 4.01
N LEU A 135 12.78 13.94 3.52
CA LEU A 135 14.22 13.80 3.60
C LEU A 135 14.65 14.00 5.06
N PRO A 136 15.56 13.16 5.60
CA PRO A 136 16.14 13.38 6.92
C PRO A 136 16.74 14.78 7.04
N ALA A 137 16.66 15.36 8.24
CA ALA A 137 17.19 16.71 8.50
C ALA A 137 18.68 16.81 8.15
N GLU A 138 19.43 15.71 8.30
CA GLU A 138 20.85 15.65 7.94
C GLU A 138 21.10 15.79 6.43
N LEU A 139 20.09 15.59 5.56
CA LEU A 139 20.20 15.79 4.12
C LEU A 139 19.72 17.18 3.67
N LEU A 140 18.80 17.81 4.40
CA LEU A 140 18.21 19.10 4.00
C LEU A 140 19.26 20.21 3.98
N ALA A 141 20.00 20.40 5.08
CA ALA A 141 21.00 21.47 5.17
C ALA A 141 22.14 21.31 4.15
N PRO A 142 22.70 20.10 3.92
CA PRO A 142 23.66 19.89 2.82
C PRO A 142 23.11 20.17 1.42
N ARG A 143 21.87 19.77 1.12
CA ARG A 143 21.23 20.06 -0.18
C ARG A 143 21.13 21.57 -0.40
N GLN A 144 20.71 22.32 0.62
CA GLN A 144 20.61 23.77 0.51
C GLN A 144 21.98 24.41 0.28
N ARG A 145 23.01 24.02 1.04
CA ARG A 145 24.38 24.56 0.85
C ARG A 145 24.95 24.28 -0.54
N LEU A 146 24.68 23.10 -1.11
CA LEU A 146 25.07 22.77 -2.49
C LEU A 146 24.24 23.55 -3.51
N LEU A 147 22.95 23.79 -3.24
CA LEU A 147 22.11 24.65 -4.07
C LEU A 147 22.63 26.08 -4.09
N ASP A 148 22.97 26.65 -2.93
CA ASP A 148 23.55 27.99 -2.79
C ASP A 148 24.88 28.08 -3.55
N ALA A 149 25.78 27.10 -3.35
CA ALA A 149 27.04 27.04 -4.08
C ALA A 149 26.86 26.89 -5.60
N ARG A 150 25.78 26.23 -6.04
CA ARG A 150 25.45 26.11 -7.47
C ARG A 150 25.06 27.46 -8.06
N TYR A 151 24.34 28.30 -7.32
CA TYR A 151 23.94 29.63 -7.78
C TYR A 151 25.10 30.61 -7.96
N GLU A 152 26.26 30.32 -7.40
CA GLU A 152 27.51 31.05 -7.66
C GLU A 152 28.21 30.61 -8.96
N ARG A 153 27.77 29.51 -9.59
CA ARG A 153 28.29 29.05 -10.89
C ARG A 153 27.65 29.84 -12.03
N VAL A 154 28.29 29.82 -13.21
CA VAL A 154 27.66 30.35 -14.43
C VAL A 154 26.41 29.52 -14.75
N PRO A 155 25.21 30.11 -14.78
CA PRO A 155 24.00 29.37 -15.07
C PRO A 155 23.93 28.98 -16.56
N PRO A 156 23.18 27.93 -16.92
CA PRO A 156 22.85 27.65 -18.30
C PRO A 156 22.09 28.81 -18.94
N GLY A 157 22.11 28.87 -20.27
CA GLY A 157 21.29 29.82 -21.03
C GLY A 157 19.82 29.68 -20.65
N LYS A 158 19.11 30.80 -20.53
CA LYS A 158 17.65 30.80 -20.31
C LYS A 158 16.96 31.16 -21.62
N ASP A 159 16.04 30.32 -22.07
CA ASP A 159 15.10 30.71 -23.12
C ASP A 159 14.00 31.57 -22.49
N ASP A 160 14.13 32.88 -22.62
CA ASP A 160 13.26 33.89 -22.02
C ASP A 160 11.89 34.04 -22.71
N LYS A 161 11.61 33.23 -23.74
CA LYS A 161 10.29 33.22 -24.39
C LYS A 161 9.23 32.73 -23.40
N ILE A 162 8.12 33.45 -23.32
CA ILE A 162 6.90 33.00 -22.66
C ILE A 162 5.98 32.47 -23.76
N ILE A 163 5.71 31.16 -23.74
CA ILE A 163 4.86 30.49 -24.72
C ILE A 163 3.49 30.21 -24.11
N THR A 164 2.42 30.61 -24.80
CA THR A 164 1.04 30.55 -24.32
C THR A 164 0.62 29.13 -23.97
N ALA A 165 0.83 28.16 -24.87
CA ALA A 165 0.52 26.75 -24.61
C ALA A 165 1.19 26.22 -23.33
N TRP A 166 2.49 26.46 -23.16
CA TRP A 166 3.25 25.93 -22.02
C TRP A 166 2.90 26.63 -20.70
N ASN A 167 2.58 27.93 -20.77
CA ASN A 167 2.04 28.64 -19.62
C ASN A 167 0.64 28.14 -19.26
N GLY A 168 -0.21 27.79 -20.24
CA GLY A 168 -1.49 27.13 -19.99
C GLY A 168 -1.36 25.85 -19.17
N LEU A 169 -0.41 24.97 -19.56
CA LEU A 169 -0.08 23.76 -18.80
C LEU A 169 0.40 24.09 -17.38
N MET A 170 1.32 25.04 -17.22
CA MET A 170 1.85 25.42 -15.90
C MET A 170 0.80 26.07 -15.00
N ILE A 171 -0.09 26.91 -15.56
CA ILE A 171 -1.23 27.51 -14.86
C ILE A 171 -2.11 26.42 -14.28
N GLY A 172 -2.52 25.44 -15.10
CA GLY A 172 -3.35 24.33 -14.62
C GLY A 172 -2.65 23.47 -13.56
N ALA A 173 -1.37 23.17 -13.77
CA ALA A 173 -0.57 22.40 -12.82
C ALA A 173 -0.43 23.10 -11.46
N LEU A 174 -0.13 24.41 -11.44
CA LEU A 174 -0.01 25.20 -10.21
C LEU A 174 -1.35 25.43 -9.51
N ALA A 175 -2.43 25.67 -10.27
CA ALA A 175 -3.77 25.81 -9.70
C ALA A 175 -4.19 24.51 -8.98
N PHE A 176 -3.98 23.38 -9.64
CA PHE A 176 -4.28 22.07 -9.06
C PHE A 176 -3.39 21.75 -7.86
N ALA A 177 -2.08 21.92 -7.98
CA ALA A 177 -1.15 21.67 -6.89
C ALA A 177 -1.44 22.59 -5.69
N GLY A 178 -1.73 23.87 -5.92
CA GLY A 178 -2.11 24.80 -4.86
C GLY A 178 -3.35 24.36 -4.09
N LYS A 179 -4.37 23.85 -4.79
CA LYS A 179 -5.58 23.28 -4.17
C LYS A 179 -5.28 21.98 -3.41
N MET A 180 -4.64 21.00 -4.05
CA MET A 180 -4.44 19.66 -3.51
C MET A 180 -3.42 19.61 -2.36
N LEU A 181 -2.42 20.49 -2.38
CA LEU A 181 -1.34 20.52 -1.39
C LEU A 181 -1.58 21.56 -0.28
N GLY A 182 -2.62 22.40 -0.40
CA GLY A 182 -2.91 23.47 0.55
C GLY A 182 -1.93 24.65 0.45
N GLU A 183 -1.39 24.91 -0.74
CA GLU A 183 -0.32 25.90 -0.98
C GLU A 183 -0.84 27.12 -1.76
N PRO A 184 -1.36 28.16 -1.09
CA PRO A 184 -2.02 29.29 -1.75
C PRO A 184 -1.06 30.12 -2.64
N ALA A 185 0.25 30.05 -2.38
CA ALA A 185 1.26 30.70 -3.21
C ALA A 185 1.27 30.19 -4.65
N TYR A 186 0.99 28.89 -4.85
CA TYR A 186 0.96 28.26 -6.17
C TYR A 186 -0.26 28.76 -6.97
N THR A 187 -1.45 28.76 -6.35
CA THR A 187 -2.66 29.32 -6.96
C THR A 187 -2.48 30.80 -7.29
N ALA A 188 -1.83 31.58 -6.41
CA ALA A 188 -1.56 32.99 -6.67
C ALA A 188 -0.61 33.20 -7.87
N ALA A 189 0.39 32.33 -8.05
CA ALA A 189 1.26 32.37 -9.21
C ALA A 189 0.53 31.99 -10.51
N ALA A 190 -0.32 30.95 -10.47
CA ALA A 190 -1.18 30.57 -11.58
C ALA A 190 -2.08 31.73 -12.04
N LYS A 191 -2.70 32.45 -11.09
CA LYS A 191 -3.51 33.65 -11.39
C LYS A 191 -2.70 34.75 -12.08
N ARG A 192 -1.48 35.02 -11.61
CA ARG A 192 -0.61 36.04 -12.23
C ARG A 192 -0.25 35.67 -13.66
N ALA A 193 0.14 34.43 -13.90
CA ALA A 193 0.46 33.94 -15.24
C ALA A 193 -0.77 33.96 -16.17
N ALA A 194 -1.94 33.54 -15.68
CA ALA A 194 -3.20 33.60 -16.45
C ALA A 194 -3.57 35.04 -16.83
N ASN A 195 -3.49 35.97 -15.88
CA ASN A 195 -3.72 37.38 -16.15
C ASN A 195 -2.74 37.95 -17.17
N PHE A 196 -1.46 37.58 -17.10
CA PHE A 196 -0.48 37.98 -18.11
C PHE A 196 -0.86 37.46 -19.51
N CYS A 197 -1.22 36.18 -19.63
CA CYS A 197 -1.66 35.61 -20.90
C CYS A 197 -2.90 36.32 -21.45
N LEU A 198 -3.91 36.58 -20.62
CA LEU A 198 -5.16 37.20 -21.05
C LEU A 198 -5.02 38.69 -21.38
N THR A 199 -4.07 39.41 -20.77
CA THR A 199 -3.90 40.85 -20.97
C THR A 199 -2.85 41.20 -22.02
N THR A 200 -1.72 40.47 -22.05
CA THR A 200 -0.57 40.80 -22.89
C THR A 200 -0.48 39.91 -24.13
N LEU A 201 -0.81 38.63 -23.99
CA LEU A 201 -0.79 37.67 -25.11
C LEU A 201 -2.12 37.59 -25.85
N ARG A 202 -3.13 38.36 -25.45
CA ARG A 202 -4.43 38.41 -26.14
C ARG A 202 -4.87 39.83 -26.53
N PRO A 203 -4.04 40.60 -27.26
CA PRO A 203 -4.40 41.95 -27.66
C PRO A 203 -5.64 41.93 -28.56
N ASN A 204 -6.59 42.84 -28.30
CA ASN A 204 -7.84 42.98 -29.08
C ASN A 204 -8.67 41.67 -29.19
N GLY A 205 -8.53 40.76 -28.24
CA GLY A 205 -9.24 39.48 -28.22
C GLY A 205 -8.56 38.34 -29.00
N GLU A 206 -7.48 38.62 -29.74
CA GLU A 206 -6.75 37.61 -30.51
C GLU A 206 -5.57 37.06 -29.72
N LEU A 207 -5.49 35.73 -29.57
CA LEU A 207 -4.42 35.08 -28.82
C LEU A 207 -3.15 34.98 -29.68
N LEU A 208 -2.02 35.26 -29.07
CA LEU A 208 -0.68 35.15 -29.65
C LEU A 208 0.09 34.03 -28.95
N ARG A 209 1.01 33.41 -29.70
CA ARG A 209 1.78 32.25 -29.21
C ARG A 209 2.89 32.65 -28.24
N ARG A 210 3.60 33.74 -28.51
CA ARG A 210 4.84 34.07 -27.79
C ARG A 210 4.86 35.49 -27.28
N TYR A 211 5.52 35.67 -26.14
CA TYR A 211 6.07 36.94 -25.69
C TYR A 211 7.58 36.80 -25.50
N ALA A 212 8.35 37.71 -26.09
CA ALA A 212 9.79 37.74 -25.90
C ALA A 212 10.32 39.16 -26.12
N LYS A 213 11.30 39.58 -25.31
CA LYS A 213 11.97 40.89 -25.45
C LYS A 213 11.01 42.09 -25.53
N GLY A 214 9.92 42.06 -24.77
CA GLY A 214 8.93 43.15 -24.75
C GLY A 214 7.81 43.05 -25.78
N GLU A 215 7.83 42.04 -26.66
CA GLU A 215 6.92 41.91 -27.80
C GLU A 215 6.08 40.63 -27.72
N ALA A 216 4.76 40.77 -27.82
CA ALA A 216 3.84 39.67 -28.10
C ALA A 216 3.68 39.49 -29.62
N ALA A 217 3.85 38.28 -30.13
CA ALA A 217 3.80 38.02 -31.57
C ALA A 217 3.43 36.57 -31.89
N ILE A 218 3.24 36.33 -33.20
CA ILE A 218 2.85 35.05 -33.83
C ILE A 218 1.40 34.68 -33.46
N PRO A 219 0.49 34.52 -34.45
CA PRO A 219 -0.86 34.06 -34.16
C PRO A 219 -0.82 32.71 -33.41
N ALA A 220 -1.69 32.55 -32.43
CA ALA A 220 -1.78 31.31 -31.65
C ALA A 220 -2.15 30.09 -32.52
N PHE A 221 -1.66 28.92 -32.12
CA PHE A 221 -2.02 27.63 -32.69
C PHE A 221 -3.07 26.95 -31.79
N LEU A 222 -3.54 25.77 -32.21
CA LEU A 222 -4.56 25.02 -31.48
C LEU A 222 -4.17 24.74 -30.01
N ASP A 223 -2.91 24.38 -29.76
CA ASP A 223 -2.36 24.08 -28.43
C ASP A 223 -2.40 25.29 -27.48
N ASP A 224 -2.10 26.48 -28.00
CA ASP A 224 -2.13 27.73 -27.23
C ASP A 224 -3.53 28.01 -26.67
N TYR A 225 -4.57 27.83 -27.49
CA TYR A 225 -5.96 27.99 -27.06
C TYR A 225 -6.40 26.86 -26.11
N ALA A 226 -6.16 25.61 -26.49
CA ALA A 226 -6.64 24.45 -25.75
C ALA A 226 -6.01 24.37 -24.35
N PHE A 227 -4.69 24.54 -24.24
CA PHE A 227 -3.99 24.38 -22.98
C PHE A 227 -4.24 25.56 -22.04
N LEU A 228 -4.35 26.79 -22.57
CA LEU A 228 -4.71 27.94 -21.76
C LEU A 228 -6.15 27.80 -21.24
N ALA A 229 -7.11 27.42 -22.09
CA ALA A 229 -8.49 27.24 -21.66
C ALA A 229 -8.63 26.14 -20.58
N ASP A 230 -7.91 25.01 -20.72
CA ASP A 230 -7.89 23.96 -19.69
C ASP A 230 -7.29 24.44 -18.36
N GLY A 231 -6.18 25.19 -18.43
CA GLY A 231 -5.55 25.80 -17.25
C GLY A 231 -6.45 26.82 -16.54
N LEU A 232 -7.25 27.59 -17.29
CA LEU A 232 -8.23 28.51 -16.72
C LEU A 232 -9.37 27.77 -16.02
N LEU A 233 -9.84 26.64 -16.55
CA LEU A 233 -10.83 25.82 -15.86
C LEU A 233 -10.24 25.17 -14.60
N ASP A 234 -8.96 24.79 -14.60
CA ASP A 234 -8.27 24.32 -13.38
C ASP A 234 -8.12 25.43 -12.33
N LEU A 235 -7.91 26.69 -12.76
CA LEU A 235 -7.97 27.85 -11.89
C LEU A 235 -9.37 28.04 -11.28
N HIS A 236 -10.42 27.92 -12.10
CA HIS A 236 -11.79 27.93 -11.59
C HIS A 236 -12.01 26.85 -10.53
N ASP A 237 -11.57 25.62 -10.78
CA ASP A 237 -11.71 24.53 -9.81
C ASP A 237 -10.94 24.79 -8.51
N ALA A 238 -9.81 25.51 -8.59
CA ALA A 238 -8.99 25.89 -7.44
C ALA A 238 -9.56 27.06 -6.63
N THR A 239 -10.26 28.00 -7.26
CA THR A 239 -10.62 29.29 -6.65
C THR A 239 -12.12 29.50 -6.48
N GLY A 240 -12.95 28.79 -7.26
CA GLY A 240 -14.39 29.04 -7.38
C GLY A 240 -14.76 30.29 -8.17
N GLU A 241 -13.80 31.01 -8.75
CA GLU A 241 -14.03 32.27 -9.46
C GLU A 241 -14.55 31.99 -10.87
N THR A 242 -15.74 32.49 -11.20
CA THR A 242 -16.42 32.22 -12.48
C THR A 242 -15.84 32.99 -13.66
N GLU A 243 -15.04 34.03 -13.41
CA GLU A 243 -14.35 34.79 -14.45
C GLU A 243 -13.46 33.89 -15.32
N TRP A 244 -12.79 32.91 -14.73
CA TRP A 244 -11.93 31.98 -15.45
C TRP A 244 -12.72 31.08 -16.42
N VAL A 245 -13.95 30.69 -16.06
CA VAL A 245 -14.85 29.95 -16.95
C VAL A 245 -15.27 30.82 -18.13
N ASN A 246 -15.57 32.10 -17.90
CA ASN A 246 -15.96 33.02 -18.96
C ASN A 246 -14.82 33.24 -19.95
N GLU A 247 -13.59 33.38 -19.47
CA GLU A 247 -12.41 33.49 -20.33
C GLU A 247 -12.13 32.20 -21.10
N ALA A 248 -12.25 31.03 -20.45
CA ALA A 248 -12.15 29.75 -21.13
C ALA A 248 -13.21 29.60 -22.26
N ARG A 249 -14.46 30.02 -22.02
CA ARG A 249 -15.50 30.03 -23.08
C ARG A 249 -15.12 30.94 -24.24
N ALA A 250 -14.64 32.15 -23.96
CA ALA A 250 -14.26 33.10 -25.01
C ALA A 250 -13.10 32.56 -25.88
N LEU A 251 -12.14 31.87 -25.26
CA LEU A 251 -11.07 31.17 -25.98
C LEU A 251 -11.62 30.01 -26.83
N MET A 252 -12.48 29.17 -26.26
CA MET A 252 -13.06 28.02 -26.97
C MET A 252 -14.01 28.43 -28.10
N ASP A 253 -14.73 29.53 -27.96
CA ASP A 253 -15.57 30.07 -29.03
C ASP A 253 -14.72 30.51 -30.23
N THR A 254 -13.60 31.18 -29.96
CA THR A 254 -12.62 31.57 -30.99
C THR A 254 -11.97 30.34 -31.63
N LEU A 255 -11.64 29.32 -30.82
CA LEU A 255 -11.08 28.05 -31.29
C LEU A 255 -12.07 27.35 -32.23
N LEU A 256 -13.34 27.23 -31.84
CA LEU A 256 -14.41 26.64 -32.65
C LEU A 256 -14.61 27.38 -33.98
N GLU A 257 -14.54 28.71 -33.97
CA GLU A 257 -14.66 29.51 -35.19
C GLU A 257 -13.48 29.32 -36.16
N ARG A 258 -12.25 29.29 -35.64
CA ARG A 258 -11.03 29.40 -36.48
C ARG A 258 -10.36 28.07 -36.81
N PHE A 259 -10.57 27.03 -36.01
CA PHE A 259 -9.81 25.77 -36.12
C PHE A 259 -10.68 24.56 -36.45
N TRP A 260 -11.99 24.62 -36.22
CA TRP A 260 -12.91 23.50 -36.50
C TRP A 260 -12.96 23.16 -37.98
N ASP A 261 -12.90 21.86 -38.28
CA ASP A 261 -13.16 21.33 -39.61
C ASP A 261 -14.62 20.91 -39.76
N ALA A 262 -15.40 21.72 -40.46
CA ALA A 262 -16.81 21.43 -40.72
C ALA A 262 -17.03 20.23 -41.67
N ASN A 263 -16.00 19.74 -42.38
CA ASN A 263 -16.13 18.62 -43.32
C ASN A 263 -15.82 17.27 -42.66
N GLU A 264 -14.77 17.19 -41.84
CA GLU A 264 -14.28 15.92 -41.27
C GLU A 264 -14.23 15.90 -39.74
N THR A 265 -14.76 16.92 -39.06
CA THR A 265 -14.72 17.11 -37.59
C THR A 265 -13.31 17.21 -37.00
N GLY A 266 -13.22 17.70 -35.77
CA GLY A 266 -11.95 17.97 -35.10
C GLY A 266 -11.31 19.28 -35.53
N PHE A 267 -10.12 19.55 -35.00
CA PHE A 267 -9.45 20.84 -35.12
C PHE A 267 -8.14 20.71 -35.89
N PHE A 268 -7.95 21.58 -36.86
CA PHE A 268 -6.66 21.77 -37.49
C PHE A 268 -5.68 22.41 -36.51
N TYR A 269 -4.39 22.12 -36.63
CA TYR A 269 -3.36 22.72 -35.78
C TYR A 269 -3.20 24.24 -36.04
N THR A 270 -3.29 24.65 -37.31
CA THR A 270 -3.28 26.05 -37.73
C THR A 270 -4.71 26.56 -37.94
N GLY A 271 -5.03 27.75 -37.41
CA GLY A 271 -6.29 28.44 -37.64
C GLY A 271 -6.34 29.23 -38.96
N THR A 272 -7.52 29.75 -39.31
CA THR A 272 -7.75 30.54 -40.54
C THR A 272 -7.00 31.86 -40.63
N ALA A 273 -6.44 32.36 -39.52
CA ALA A 273 -5.63 33.59 -39.47
C ALA A 273 -4.15 33.35 -39.80
N HIS A 274 -3.72 32.09 -39.95
CA HIS A 274 -2.37 31.76 -40.41
C HIS A 274 -2.25 31.87 -41.93
N GLU A 275 -1.02 31.82 -42.42
CA GLU A 275 -0.78 31.69 -43.86
C GLU A 275 -1.48 30.45 -44.44
N THR A 276 -1.96 30.55 -45.67
CA THR A 276 -2.61 29.43 -46.35
C THR A 276 -1.58 28.34 -46.65
N LEU A 277 -1.60 27.27 -45.85
CA LEU A 277 -0.78 26.08 -46.07
C LEU A 277 -1.39 25.18 -47.14
N ILE A 278 -0.53 24.39 -47.81
CA ILE A 278 -0.95 23.37 -48.79
C ILE A 278 -1.79 22.28 -48.10
N GLU A 279 -1.42 21.93 -46.87
CA GLU A 279 -2.10 20.93 -46.04
C GLU A 279 -2.14 21.43 -44.59
N ARG A 280 -3.28 21.24 -43.93
CA ARG A 280 -3.47 21.51 -42.50
C ARG A 280 -3.62 20.17 -41.79
N THR A 281 -2.82 19.94 -40.76
CA THR A 281 -2.81 18.67 -40.03
C THR A 281 -3.74 18.70 -38.82
N LYS A 282 -4.21 17.52 -38.40
CA LYS A 282 -4.92 17.29 -37.13
C LYS A 282 -4.17 16.22 -36.36
N GLU A 283 -3.79 16.53 -35.12
CA GLU A 283 -3.10 15.59 -34.24
C GLU A 283 -4.01 15.15 -33.10
N PHE A 284 -4.13 13.83 -32.92
CA PHE A 284 -4.92 13.18 -31.86
C PHE A 284 -4.10 12.22 -31.01
N PHE A 285 -2.84 11.96 -31.38
CA PHE A 285 -1.95 11.11 -30.62
C PHE A 285 -1.20 11.94 -29.58
N ASP A 286 -1.30 11.55 -28.32
CA ASP A 286 -0.50 12.12 -27.24
C ASP A 286 0.96 11.66 -27.40
N GLY A 287 1.90 12.60 -27.25
CA GLY A 287 3.33 12.35 -27.33
C GLY A 287 4.05 12.90 -26.11
N ALA A 288 5.18 13.59 -26.33
CA ALA A 288 5.83 14.34 -25.25
C ALA A 288 4.93 15.45 -24.67
N LEU A 289 4.03 15.98 -25.51
CA LEU A 289 2.95 16.87 -25.12
C LEU A 289 1.60 16.19 -25.33
N PRO A 290 0.58 16.58 -24.55
CA PRO A 290 -0.78 16.12 -24.80
C PRO A 290 -1.28 16.60 -26.18
N ALA A 291 -2.08 15.78 -26.86
CA ALA A 291 -2.65 16.15 -28.15
C ALA A 291 -3.61 17.33 -28.01
N ALA A 292 -3.38 18.40 -28.76
CA ALA A 292 -4.19 19.62 -28.63
C ALA A 292 -5.68 19.40 -28.96
N ASN A 293 -6.00 18.49 -29.90
CA ASN A 293 -7.40 18.08 -30.13
C ASN A 293 -8.02 17.38 -28.92
N GLY A 294 -7.27 16.50 -28.25
CA GLY A 294 -7.76 15.78 -27.08
C GLY A 294 -7.97 16.71 -25.89
N VAL A 295 -7.06 17.67 -25.67
CA VAL A 295 -7.24 18.70 -24.64
C VAL A 295 -8.42 19.61 -24.98
N ALA A 296 -8.56 20.06 -26.23
CA ALA A 296 -9.73 20.84 -26.67
C ALA A 296 -11.04 20.08 -26.43
N ALA A 297 -11.09 18.79 -26.78
CA ALA A 297 -12.23 17.92 -26.49
C ALA A 297 -12.55 17.85 -24.99
N ARG A 298 -11.52 17.70 -24.13
CA ARG A 298 -11.70 17.70 -22.68
C ARG A 298 -12.25 19.03 -22.17
N VAL A 299 -11.76 20.16 -22.66
CA VAL A 299 -12.28 21.49 -22.31
C VAL A 299 -13.74 21.64 -22.74
N LEU A 300 -14.09 21.20 -23.96
CA LEU A 300 -15.48 21.20 -24.43
C LEU A 300 -16.39 20.35 -23.53
N ALA A 301 -15.94 19.17 -23.11
CA ALA A 301 -16.68 18.32 -22.16
C ALA A 301 -16.89 19.02 -20.80
N ARG A 302 -15.84 19.61 -20.24
CA ARG A 302 -15.93 20.36 -18.97
C ARG A 302 -16.89 21.54 -19.07
N LEU A 303 -16.82 22.32 -20.15
CA LEU A 303 -17.75 23.42 -20.41
C LEU A 303 -19.17 22.94 -20.69
N GLY A 304 -19.33 21.78 -21.32
CA GLY A 304 -20.60 21.14 -21.61
C GLY A 304 -21.38 20.73 -20.36
N ASN A 305 -20.67 20.41 -19.28
CA ASN A 305 -21.24 20.08 -17.97
C ASN A 305 -21.63 21.33 -17.14
N LEU A 306 -21.37 22.53 -17.64
CA LEU A 306 -21.71 23.79 -16.97
C LEU A 306 -22.95 24.44 -17.60
N PRO A 307 -23.66 25.35 -16.90
CA PRO A 307 -24.84 26.04 -17.44
C PRO A 307 -24.58 26.75 -18.78
N ASN A 308 -25.52 26.70 -19.72
CA ASN A 308 -25.34 27.20 -21.10
C ASN A 308 -24.17 26.50 -21.84
N GLY A 309 -23.97 25.21 -21.55
CA GLY A 309 -22.90 24.37 -22.10
C GLY A 309 -23.33 23.51 -23.29
N GLU A 310 -24.60 23.54 -23.69
CA GLU A 310 -25.21 22.59 -24.62
C GLU A 310 -24.48 22.51 -25.96
N ARG A 311 -24.03 23.67 -26.47
CA ARG A 311 -23.22 23.74 -27.70
C ARG A 311 -21.91 22.97 -27.55
N TYR A 312 -21.21 23.13 -26.42
CA TYR A 312 -19.92 22.46 -26.20
C TYR A 312 -20.10 20.95 -25.99
N ALA A 313 -21.14 20.55 -25.25
CA ALA A 313 -21.51 19.15 -25.05
C ALA A 313 -21.83 18.45 -26.38
N GLU A 314 -22.56 19.13 -27.27
CA GLU A 314 -22.87 18.60 -28.60
C GLU A 314 -21.61 18.48 -29.47
N THR A 315 -20.75 19.50 -29.48
CA THR A 315 -19.51 19.47 -30.26
C THR A 315 -18.54 18.38 -29.80
N VAL A 316 -18.35 18.21 -28.48
CA VAL A 316 -17.48 17.11 -28.01
C VAL A 316 -18.06 15.74 -28.31
N ARG A 317 -19.39 15.60 -28.25
CA ARG A 317 -20.07 14.35 -28.62
C ARG A 317 -19.86 14.02 -30.10
N GLU A 318 -19.96 15.02 -30.99
CA GLU A 318 -19.66 14.88 -32.41
C GLU A 318 -18.20 14.44 -32.63
N LEU A 319 -17.25 15.12 -32.00
CA LEU A 319 -15.82 14.78 -32.07
C LEU A 319 -15.55 13.36 -31.57
N LEU A 320 -16.02 12.99 -30.37
CA LEU A 320 -15.82 11.66 -29.80
C LEU A 320 -16.47 10.58 -30.67
N THR A 321 -17.63 10.87 -31.29
CA THR A 321 -18.28 9.95 -32.22
C THR A 321 -17.43 9.75 -33.48
N ALA A 322 -16.87 10.81 -34.06
CA ALA A 322 -16.02 10.69 -35.25
C ALA A 322 -14.72 9.90 -34.98
N TYR A 323 -14.14 10.07 -33.80
CA TYR A 323 -12.85 9.46 -33.42
C TYR A 323 -12.98 8.22 -32.52
N HIS A 324 -14.19 7.68 -32.34
CA HIS A 324 -14.42 6.49 -31.50
C HIS A 324 -13.60 5.27 -31.97
N GLY A 325 -13.43 5.11 -33.29
CA GLY A 325 -12.64 4.03 -33.86
C GLY A 325 -11.14 4.18 -33.60
N LEU A 326 -10.64 5.40 -33.46
CA LEU A 326 -9.25 5.66 -33.06
C LEU A 326 -9.06 5.33 -31.58
N LEU A 327 -9.94 5.84 -30.71
CA LEU A 327 -9.98 5.55 -29.28
C LEU A 327 -9.99 4.04 -29.00
N ALA A 328 -10.80 3.27 -29.72
CA ALA A 328 -10.91 1.82 -29.54
C ALA A 328 -9.66 1.06 -30.01
N ARG A 329 -8.96 1.53 -31.05
CA ARG A 329 -7.78 0.84 -31.61
C ARG A 329 -6.48 1.19 -30.91
N ALA A 330 -6.35 2.41 -30.40
CA ALA A 330 -5.10 2.93 -29.84
C ALA A 330 -5.31 3.72 -28.54
N PRO A 331 -5.97 3.16 -27.51
CA PRO A 331 -6.31 3.89 -26.30
C PRO A 331 -5.08 4.47 -25.57
N GLN A 332 -3.96 3.74 -25.56
CA GLN A 332 -2.70 4.21 -24.96
C GLN A 332 -2.06 5.38 -25.71
N GLY A 333 -2.38 5.56 -26.99
CA GLY A 333 -1.92 6.68 -27.80
C GLY A 333 -2.85 7.89 -27.77
N THR A 334 -4.06 7.75 -27.21
CA THR A 334 -5.06 8.83 -27.11
C THR A 334 -5.57 9.09 -25.67
N PRO A 335 -4.74 9.08 -24.60
CA PRO A 335 -5.17 9.39 -23.23
C PRO A 335 -6.04 10.64 -23.10
N THR A 336 -5.73 11.74 -23.79
CA THR A 336 -6.49 12.99 -23.63
C THR A 336 -7.90 12.90 -24.19
N LEU A 337 -8.12 12.16 -25.27
CA LEU A 337 -9.47 11.85 -25.76
C LEU A 337 -10.24 10.93 -24.81
N ILE A 338 -9.56 9.99 -24.13
CA ILE A 338 -10.19 9.16 -23.09
C ILE A 338 -10.65 10.03 -21.92
N LEU A 339 -9.82 10.99 -21.49
CA LEU A 339 -10.21 11.95 -20.46
C LEU A 339 -11.42 12.78 -20.92
N ALA A 340 -11.45 13.22 -22.17
CA ALA A 340 -12.62 13.92 -22.71
C ALA A 340 -13.89 13.04 -22.68
N ALA A 341 -13.80 11.78 -23.09
CA ALA A 341 -14.92 10.84 -23.02
C ALA A 341 -15.40 10.62 -21.57
N ARG A 342 -14.48 10.41 -20.64
CA ARG A 342 -14.80 10.30 -19.21
C ARG A 342 -15.54 11.53 -18.69
N GLU A 343 -15.12 12.73 -19.09
CA GLU A 343 -15.80 13.97 -18.71
C GLU A 343 -17.20 14.09 -19.32
N SER A 344 -17.37 13.68 -20.58
CA SER A 344 -18.67 13.72 -21.28
C SER A 344 -19.69 12.70 -20.75
N TYR A 345 -19.23 11.57 -20.21
CA TYR A 345 -20.09 10.48 -19.75
C TYR A 345 -20.04 10.29 -18.24
N ARG A 346 -19.58 11.29 -17.48
CA ARG A 346 -19.39 11.24 -16.03
C ARG A 346 -20.60 10.68 -15.27
N ASP A 347 -21.81 11.13 -15.61
CA ASP A 347 -23.05 10.71 -14.93
C ASP A 347 -23.45 9.26 -15.24
N ALA A 348 -22.91 8.67 -16.31
CA ALA A 348 -23.11 7.28 -16.68
C ALA A 348 -22.04 6.34 -16.09
N MET A 349 -20.99 6.87 -15.45
CA MET A 349 -19.93 6.09 -14.84
C MET A 349 -20.18 5.95 -13.33
N PRO A 350 -20.16 4.72 -12.76
CA PRO A 350 -20.27 4.55 -11.30
C PRO A 350 -19.07 5.23 -10.62
N THR A 351 -19.34 6.13 -9.67
CA THR A 351 -18.32 6.87 -8.91
C THR A 351 -18.07 6.16 -7.58
N VAL A 352 -16.89 5.61 -7.38
CA VAL A 352 -16.43 5.17 -6.06
C VAL A 352 -15.00 5.66 -5.84
N SER A 353 -14.75 6.21 -4.65
CA SER A 353 -13.43 6.66 -4.24
C SER A 353 -12.49 5.46 -4.06
N VAL A 354 -11.27 5.53 -4.62
CA VAL A 354 -10.20 4.52 -4.43
C VAL A 354 -9.94 4.23 -2.95
N ARG A 355 -10.13 5.22 -2.07
CA ARG A 355 -9.93 5.06 -0.63
C ARG A 355 -11.02 4.22 0.04
N GLU A 356 -12.23 4.27 -0.50
CA GLU A 356 -13.40 3.56 0.02
C GLU A 356 -13.60 2.19 -0.63
N ALA A 357 -12.90 1.90 -1.73
CA ALA A 357 -13.01 0.63 -2.45
C ALA A 357 -12.70 -0.59 -1.56
N VAL A 358 -11.77 -0.45 -0.60
CA VAL A 358 -11.44 -1.49 0.38
C VAL A 358 -11.22 -0.85 1.75
N VAL A 359 -11.95 -1.32 2.76
CA VAL A 359 -11.86 -0.88 4.16
C VAL A 359 -11.57 -2.09 5.04
N LEU A 360 -10.58 -2.00 5.93
CA LEU A 360 -10.27 -3.03 6.91
C LEU A 360 -10.55 -2.50 8.32
N ARG A 361 -11.27 -3.28 9.14
CA ARG A 361 -11.55 -2.97 10.54
C ARG A 361 -11.35 -4.20 11.41
N ALA A 362 -10.98 -4.00 12.67
CA ALA A 362 -11.09 -5.05 13.67
C ALA A 362 -12.55 -5.19 14.10
N ASP A 363 -13.02 -6.42 14.29
CA ASP A 363 -14.41 -6.68 14.71
C ASP A 363 -14.63 -6.32 16.18
N THR A 364 -13.57 -6.43 16.98
CA THR A 364 -13.54 -6.02 18.37
C THR A 364 -12.31 -5.17 18.66
N ASP A 365 -12.45 -4.19 19.55
CA ASP A 365 -11.31 -3.37 19.99
C ASP A 365 -10.35 -4.16 20.89
N THR A 366 -10.86 -5.20 21.56
CA THR A 366 -10.11 -5.99 22.53
C THR A 366 -10.47 -7.47 22.43
N LEU A 367 -9.44 -8.31 22.51
CA LEU A 367 -9.49 -9.75 22.66
C LEU A 367 -8.78 -10.09 23.97
N THR A 368 -9.48 -10.71 24.91
CA THR A 368 -8.89 -11.11 26.20
C THR A 368 -8.64 -12.61 26.17
N LEU A 369 -7.38 -13.03 26.39
CA LEU A 369 -6.99 -14.44 26.43
C LEU A 369 -6.01 -14.67 27.58
N ALA A 370 -6.28 -15.67 28.42
CA ALA A 370 -5.35 -16.13 29.44
C ALA A 370 -4.10 -16.79 28.81
N PRO A 371 -2.99 -16.89 29.56
CA PRO A 371 -1.81 -17.63 29.11
C PRO A 371 -2.15 -19.08 28.67
N GLY A 372 -1.85 -19.41 27.41
CA GLY A 372 -2.18 -20.71 26.80
C GLY A 372 -3.62 -20.87 26.31
N GLU A 373 -4.48 -19.87 26.46
CA GLU A 373 -5.85 -19.89 25.96
C GLU A 373 -5.86 -19.64 24.44
N TYR A 374 -6.61 -20.47 23.72
CA TYR A 374 -6.81 -20.30 22.28
C TYR A 374 -7.92 -19.28 22.02
N GLY A 375 -7.66 -18.34 21.11
CA GLY A 375 -8.68 -17.45 20.58
C GLY A 375 -8.42 -17.06 19.13
N SER A 376 -9.31 -16.24 18.58
CA SER A 376 -9.15 -15.74 17.22
C SER A 376 -9.38 -14.24 17.17
N ALA A 377 -8.38 -13.52 16.69
CA ALA A 377 -8.50 -12.12 16.33
C ALA A 377 -9.29 -12.00 15.01
N LYS A 378 -10.42 -11.31 15.03
CA LYS A 378 -11.33 -11.18 13.88
C LYS A 378 -11.27 -9.77 13.30
N PHE A 379 -11.20 -9.72 11.98
CA PHE A 379 -11.18 -8.51 11.20
C PHE A 379 -12.21 -8.61 10.07
N THR A 380 -12.80 -7.48 9.72
CA THR A 380 -13.72 -7.35 8.60
C THR A 380 -13.06 -6.53 7.51
N LEU A 381 -12.92 -7.12 6.33
CA LEU A 381 -12.51 -6.46 5.11
C LEU A 381 -13.76 -6.21 4.25
N THR A 382 -14.10 -4.96 4.03
CA THR A 382 -15.24 -4.55 3.20
C THR A 382 -14.74 -4.06 1.84
N VAL A 383 -15.20 -4.70 0.78
CA VAL A 383 -15.02 -4.29 -0.61
C VAL A 383 -16.29 -3.56 -1.06
N ALA A 384 -16.15 -2.35 -1.56
CA ALA A 384 -17.29 -1.51 -1.96
C ALA A 384 -18.07 -2.12 -3.12
N ASP A 385 -19.37 -1.78 -3.21
CA ASP A 385 -20.23 -2.21 -4.31
C ASP A 385 -19.63 -1.79 -5.67
N GLY A 386 -19.67 -2.71 -6.64
CA GLY A 386 -19.05 -2.52 -7.96
C GLY A 386 -17.55 -2.85 -8.03
N TYR A 387 -16.93 -3.21 -6.90
CA TYR A 387 -15.54 -3.64 -6.83
C TYR A 387 -15.41 -5.10 -6.42
N HIS A 388 -14.30 -5.68 -6.82
CA HIS A 388 -13.77 -6.94 -6.34
C HIS A 388 -12.27 -6.81 -6.06
N ILE A 389 -11.72 -7.68 -5.24
CA ILE A 389 -10.26 -7.85 -5.11
C ILE A 389 -9.91 -9.29 -5.47
N ASN A 390 -8.74 -9.52 -6.07
CA ASN A 390 -8.28 -10.89 -6.32
C ASN A 390 -8.15 -11.66 -5.00
N ALA A 391 -8.42 -12.95 -5.02
CA ALA A 391 -8.18 -13.83 -3.88
C ALA A 391 -6.67 -13.89 -3.53
N ARG A 392 -6.32 -14.70 -2.52
CA ARG A 392 -4.91 -14.88 -2.12
C ARG A 392 -4.03 -15.60 -3.16
N TYR A 393 -4.62 -15.98 -4.28
CA TYR A 393 -3.94 -16.47 -5.46
C TYR A 393 -4.56 -15.78 -6.68
N ALA A 394 -3.70 -15.40 -7.63
CA ALA A 394 -4.10 -14.82 -8.89
C ALA A 394 -3.73 -15.81 -10.00
N PRO A 395 -4.69 -16.30 -10.81
CA PRO A 395 -4.40 -17.30 -11.84
C PRO A 395 -3.57 -16.75 -13.00
N ARG A 396 -3.56 -15.41 -13.18
CA ARG A 396 -2.82 -14.71 -14.24
C ARG A 396 -1.75 -13.80 -13.67
N ALA A 397 -0.64 -13.64 -14.39
CA ALA A 397 0.55 -12.90 -13.93
C ALA A 397 0.37 -11.37 -13.94
N ASP A 398 -0.61 -10.85 -14.69
CA ASP A 398 -0.99 -9.44 -14.74
C ASP A 398 -1.85 -8.99 -13.56
N LEU A 399 -2.32 -9.92 -12.73
CA LEU A 399 -3.20 -9.67 -11.59
C LEU A 399 -2.44 -9.66 -10.27
N VAL A 400 -2.80 -8.73 -9.37
CA VAL A 400 -2.21 -8.64 -8.03
C VAL A 400 -3.07 -9.40 -7.03
N ALA A 401 -2.54 -10.48 -6.47
CA ALA A 401 -3.18 -11.28 -5.43
C ALA A 401 -3.30 -10.51 -4.10
N THR A 402 -4.33 -10.80 -3.31
CA THR A 402 -4.46 -10.24 -1.95
C THR A 402 -3.47 -10.89 -1.00
N VAL A 403 -2.62 -10.07 -0.38
CA VAL A 403 -1.61 -10.50 0.59
C VAL A 403 -1.96 -9.96 1.97
N ALA A 404 -1.84 -10.81 2.99
CA ALA A 404 -2.04 -10.42 4.38
C ALA A 404 -0.75 -10.59 5.17
N MET A 405 -0.39 -9.57 5.95
CA MET A 405 0.78 -9.53 6.81
C MET A 405 0.31 -9.31 8.25
N ILE A 406 0.91 -10.02 9.20
CA ILE A 406 0.57 -9.92 10.62
C ILE A 406 1.74 -9.28 11.35
N GLY A 407 1.44 -8.29 12.20
CA GLY A 407 2.34 -7.77 13.21
C GLY A 407 1.77 -8.04 14.60
N THR A 408 2.61 -8.42 15.56
CA THR A 408 2.19 -8.49 16.95
C THR A 408 3.31 -8.02 17.88
N SER A 409 2.92 -7.38 18.98
CA SER A 409 3.80 -7.10 20.11
C SER A 409 3.67 -8.13 21.23
N ALA A 410 2.74 -9.08 21.12
CA ALA A 410 2.46 -10.07 22.14
C ALA A 410 3.46 -11.23 22.12
N PRO A 411 3.86 -11.77 23.30
CA PRO A 411 4.48 -13.08 23.39
C PRO A 411 3.41 -14.17 23.15
N ALA A 412 2.97 -14.32 21.90
CA ALA A 412 1.91 -15.23 21.50
C ALA A 412 2.29 -16.00 20.24
N ALA A 413 1.85 -17.26 20.15
CA ALA A 413 1.83 -18.00 18.91
C ALA A 413 0.73 -17.44 18.01
N ILE A 414 1.11 -17.05 16.78
CA ILE A 414 0.20 -16.49 15.78
C ILE A 414 0.04 -17.51 14.66
N GLY A 415 -1.21 -17.91 14.40
CA GLY A 415 -1.56 -18.82 13.31
C GLY A 415 -1.59 -18.12 11.95
N ALA A 416 -1.76 -18.91 10.89
CA ALA A 416 -1.94 -18.38 9.54
C ALA A 416 -3.24 -17.56 9.45
N VAL A 417 -3.22 -16.46 8.68
CA VAL A 417 -4.42 -15.69 8.40
C VAL A 417 -5.40 -16.57 7.61
N ALA A 418 -6.65 -16.65 8.05
CA ALA A 418 -7.71 -17.37 7.36
C ALA A 418 -8.67 -16.37 6.67
N PHE A 419 -8.86 -16.56 5.36
CA PHE A 419 -9.86 -15.86 4.55
C PHE A 419 -10.96 -16.86 4.17
N PRO A 420 -12.18 -16.41 3.86
CA PRO A 420 -13.23 -17.29 3.38
C PRO A 420 -12.89 -17.82 1.98
N ALA A 421 -13.67 -18.80 1.51
CA ALA A 421 -13.60 -19.24 0.12
C ALA A 421 -13.91 -18.06 -0.83
N PRO A 422 -13.16 -17.90 -1.93
CA PRO A 422 -13.42 -16.83 -2.88
C PRO A 422 -14.68 -17.11 -3.69
N THR A 423 -15.30 -16.02 -4.16
CA THR A 423 -16.31 -16.06 -5.22
C THR A 423 -15.62 -16.10 -6.58
N TYR A 424 -16.27 -16.68 -7.59
CA TYR A 424 -15.72 -16.74 -8.94
C TYR A 424 -16.41 -15.71 -9.84
N TYR A 425 -15.60 -14.90 -10.51
CA TYR A 425 -16.02 -13.80 -11.37
C TYR A 425 -15.51 -14.03 -12.80
N ASP A 426 -16.36 -13.82 -13.80
CA ASP A 426 -15.99 -13.89 -15.22
C ASP A 426 -15.73 -12.47 -15.73
N ASP A 427 -14.48 -12.20 -16.12
CA ASP A 427 -14.01 -10.91 -16.63
C ASP A 427 -14.17 -10.77 -18.16
N GLY A 428 -14.76 -11.77 -18.81
CA GLY A 428 -14.93 -11.80 -20.26
C GLY A 428 -13.68 -12.20 -21.05
N ALA A 429 -12.57 -12.53 -20.38
CA ALA A 429 -11.33 -13.03 -21.00
C ALA A 429 -11.30 -14.57 -21.15
N GLY A 430 -12.37 -15.27 -20.75
CA GLY A 430 -12.53 -16.72 -20.93
C GLY A 430 -12.01 -17.59 -19.78
N GLU A 431 -11.56 -16.98 -18.67
CA GLU A 431 -11.18 -17.66 -17.43
C GLU A 431 -11.94 -17.04 -16.24
N THR A 432 -12.36 -17.87 -15.27
CA THR A 432 -13.01 -17.37 -14.05
C THR A 432 -11.97 -17.00 -13.00
N LEU A 433 -12.03 -15.76 -12.53
CA LEU A 433 -11.14 -15.21 -11.51
C LEU A 433 -11.68 -15.48 -10.10
N PRO A 434 -10.86 -16.00 -9.18
CA PRO A 434 -11.21 -16.09 -7.78
C PRO A 434 -11.06 -14.70 -7.14
N VAL A 435 -12.15 -14.17 -6.61
CA VAL A 435 -12.22 -12.81 -6.08
C VAL A 435 -12.97 -12.76 -4.75
N TYR A 436 -12.75 -11.69 -4.00
CA TYR A 436 -13.56 -11.32 -2.85
C TYR A 436 -14.40 -10.07 -3.17
N VAL A 437 -15.68 -10.11 -2.78
CA VAL A 437 -16.66 -9.04 -2.97
C VAL A 437 -17.43 -8.80 -1.67
N GLY A 438 -17.90 -7.57 -1.46
CA GLY A 438 -18.68 -7.22 -0.28
C GLY A 438 -17.91 -7.41 1.04
N VAL A 439 -18.51 -8.09 2.00
CA VAL A 439 -17.95 -8.25 3.36
C VAL A 439 -17.21 -9.58 3.48
N VAL A 440 -15.93 -9.51 3.84
CA VAL A 440 -14.99 -10.64 3.93
C VAL A 440 -14.49 -10.74 5.37
N SER A 441 -14.81 -11.82 6.07
CA SER A 441 -14.34 -12.05 7.44
C SER A 441 -12.96 -12.70 7.43
N VAL A 442 -11.99 -12.04 8.07
CA VAL A 442 -10.61 -12.49 8.15
C VAL A 442 -10.30 -12.83 9.61
N THR A 443 -9.78 -14.03 9.86
CA THR A 443 -9.47 -14.47 11.22
C THR A 443 -8.01 -14.85 11.37
N ILE A 444 -7.45 -14.57 12.55
CA ILE A 444 -6.08 -14.89 12.90
C ILE A 444 -6.12 -15.68 14.21
N PRO A 445 -5.71 -16.96 14.22
CA PRO A 445 -5.57 -17.73 15.45
C PRO A 445 -4.49 -17.10 16.35
N VAL A 446 -4.79 -16.93 17.63
CA VAL A 446 -3.87 -16.35 18.61
C VAL A 446 -3.87 -17.24 19.85
N THR A 447 -2.68 -17.59 20.34
CA THR A 447 -2.51 -18.30 21.60
C THR A 447 -1.37 -17.65 22.39
N PRO A 448 -1.66 -16.89 23.46
CA PRO A 448 -0.62 -16.36 24.33
C PRO A 448 0.29 -17.48 24.84
N ALA A 449 1.59 -17.21 24.93
CA ALA A 449 2.52 -18.15 25.55
C ALA A 449 2.09 -18.44 27.00
N HIS A 450 2.38 -19.65 27.49
CA HIS A 450 1.99 -20.05 28.85
C HIS A 450 2.68 -19.22 29.95
N ASP A 451 3.84 -18.65 29.64
CA ASP A 451 4.64 -17.75 30.47
C ASP A 451 4.50 -16.28 30.06
N ALA A 452 3.48 -15.95 29.25
CA ALA A 452 3.23 -14.59 28.83
C ALA A 452 2.89 -13.70 30.04
N GLU A 453 3.65 -12.60 30.18
CA GLU A 453 3.41 -11.61 31.23
C GLU A 453 2.04 -10.94 31.05
N PRO A 454 1.29 -10.72 32.14
CA PRO A 454 0.05 -9.96 32.10
C PRO A 454 0.24 -8.57 31.50
N GLY A 455 -0.63 -8.17 30.60
CA GLY A 455 -0.48 -6.88 29.91
C GLY A 455 -1.43 -6.69 28.75
N THR A 456 -1.33 -5.50 28.14
CA THR A 456 -2.03 -5.17 26.90
C THR A 456 -1.04 -5.14 25.75
N TYR A 457 -1.26 -5.98 24.76
CA TYR A 457 -0.46 -6.10 23.56
C TYR A 457 -1.30 -5.76 22.32
N SER A 458 -0.68 -5.76 21.14
CA SER A 458 -1.36 -5.49 19.87
C SER A 458 -1.26 -6.68 18.92
N VAL A 459 -2.34 -6.93 18.20
CA VAL A 459 -2.36 -7.76 17.00
C VAL A 459 -2.82 -6.87 15.85
N THR A 460 -1.96 -6.73 14.85
CA THR A 460 -2.13 -5.85 13.69
C THR A 460 -2.19 -6.70 12.43
N LEU A 461 -3.21 -6.45 11.61
CA LEU A 461 -3.37 -7.04 10.29
C LEU A 461 -3.19 -5.94 9.25
N THR A 462 -2.26 -6.16 8.31
CA THR A 462 -2.11 -5.36 7.10
C THR A 462 -2.49 -6.19 5.89
N VAL A 463 -3.48 -5.72 5.13
CA VAL A 463 -3.93 -6.34 3.88
C VAL A 463 -3.50 -5.46 2.71
N ARG A 464 -2.72 -6.02 1.79
CA ARG A 464 -2.41 -5.44 0.48
C ARG A 464 -3.30 -6.08 -0.56
N ALA A 465 -4.10 -5.28 -1.26
CA ALA A 465 -5.04 -5.77 -2.27
C ALA A 465 -5.16 -4.78 -3.43
N GLN A 466 -5.60 -5.27 -4.59
CA GLN A 466 -5.90 -4.44 -5.75
C GLN A 466 -7.40 -4.47 -6.02
N PRO A 467 -8.13 -3.37 -5.77
CA PRO A 467 -9.54 -3.28 -6.12
C PRO A 467 -9.68 -3.13 -7.63
N CYS A 468 -10.57 -3.91 -8.22
CA CYS A 468 -10.89 -3.88 -9.63
C CYS A 468 -12.40 -3.79 -9.84
N THR A 469 -12.81 -3.10 -10.88
CA THR A 469 -14.17 -3.13 -11.43
C THR A 469 -14.19 -4.09 -12.64
N ASN A 470 -15.33 -4.17 -13.33
CA ASN A 470 -15.43 -4.90 -14.59
C ASN A 470 -14.63 -4.26 -15.75
N PHE A 471 -14.12 -3.04 -15.55
CA PHE A 471 -13.52 -2.24 -16.62
C PHE A 471 -12.05 -1.86 -16.35
N GLU A 472 -11.68 -1.75 -15.08
CA GLU A 472 -10.36 -1.27 -14.68
C GLU A 472 -9.93 -1.81 -13.32
N CYS A 473 -8.63 -1.95 -13.13
CA CYS A 473 -8.03 -2.20 -11.82
C CYS A 473 -7.41 -0.90 -11.29
N LEU A 474 -7.73 -0.58 -10.04
CA LEU A 474 -7.11 0.53 -9.31
C LEU A 474 -5.68 0.15 -8.90
N THR A 475 -4.90 1.13 -8.45
CA THR A 475 -3.57 0.87 -7.88
C THR A 475 -3.71 -0.01 -6.64
N PRO A 476 -2.81 -1.00 -6.43
CA PRO A 476 -2.78 -1.77 -5.20
C PRO A 476 -2.66 -0.85 -3.99
N LEU A 477 -3.47 -1.12 -2.97
CA LEU A 477 -3.53 -0.36 -1.74
C LEU A 477 -3.22 -1.26 -0.55
N GLU A 478 -2.80 -0.63 0.55
CA GLU A 478 -2.63 -1.29 1.84
C GLU A 478 -3.65 -0.74 2.84
N ARG A 479 -4.20 -1.63 3.66
CA ARG A 479 -5.08 -1.30 4.78
C ARG A 479 -4.59 -2.00 6.03
N THR A 480 -4.51 -1.24 7.11
CA THR A 480 -4.03 -1.74 8.39
C THR A 480 -5.09 -1.52 9.46
N ALA A 481 -5.39 -2.56 10.21
CA ALA A 481 -6.24 -2.50 11.39
C ALA A 481 -5.54 -3.22 12.55
N SER A 482 -5.80 -2.78 13.77
CA SER A 482 -5.22 -3.36 14.98
C SER A 482 -6.28 -3.57 16.05
N LEU A 483 -6.13 -4.63 16.83
CA LEU A 483 -6.89 -4.85 18.05
C LEU A 483 -5.95 -5.05 19.23
N LYS A 484 -6.47 -4.82 20.44
CA LYS A 484 -5.73 -5.04 21.69
C LYS A 484 -5.88 -6.49 22.13
N LEU A 485 -4.77 -7.18 22.36
CA LEU A 485 -4.76 -8.47 23.04
C LEU A 485 -4.48 -8.23 24.52
N VAL A 486 -5.44 -8.50 25.40
CA VAL A 486 -5.28 -8.38 26.85
C VAL A 486 -5.02 -9.75 27.44
N ILE A 487 -3.85 -9.90 28.05
CA ILE A 487 -3.49 -11.07 28.85
C ILE A 487 -3.75 -10.70 30.31
N PRO A 488 -4.81 -11.24 30.94
CA PRO A 488 -5.16 -10.88 32.31
C PRO A 488 -4.12 -11.43 33.29
N ALA A 489 -3.98 -10.76 34.44
CA ALA A 489 -3.21 -11.31 35.54
C ALA A 489 -3.86 -12.64 36.00
N PRO A 490 -3.07 -13.68 36.29
CA PRO A 490 -3.61 -14.90 36.83
C PRO A 490 -4.38 -14.57 38.13
N PRO A 491 -5.58 -15.14 38.33
CA PRO A 491 -6.35 -14.86 39.55
C PRO A 491 -5.54 -15.26 40.79
N GLU A 492 -5.52 -14.40 41.81
CA GLU A 492 -4.91 -14.71 43.10
C GLU A 492 -5.62 -15.93 43.70
N HIS A 493 -4.89 -17.04 43.82
CA HIS A 493 -5.30 -18.31 44.43
C HIS A 493 -6.52 -19.03 43.83
N ARG A 494 -6.27 -20.06 42.99
CA ARG A 494 -7.20 -21.18 42.80
C ARG A 494 -6.75 -22.36 43.68
N GLU A 495 -7.51 -22.65 44.72
CA GLU A 495 -7.51 -24.00 45.32
C GLU A 495 -8.19 -24.94 44.31
N GLU A 496 -7.41 -25.69 43.53
CA GLU A 496 -7.95 -26.80 42.76
C GLU A 496 -8.22 -27.97 43.72
N THR A 497 -9.50 -28.22 44.00
CA THR A 497 -9.92 -29.42 44.74
C THR A 497 -9.97 -30.62 43.78
N TRP A 498 -9.83 -31.84 44.30
CA TRP A 498 -9.95 -33.08 43.51
C TRP A 498 -11.26 -33.16 42.71
N GLU A 499 -12.31 -32.47 43.16
CA GLU A 499 -13.62 -32.39 42.53
C GLU A 499 -13.61 -31.57 41.21
N THR A 500 -12.63 -30.68 41.02
CA THR A 500 -12.51 -29.82 39.82
C THR A 500 -11.54 -30.36 38.76
N LEU A 501 -10.70 -31.32 39.12
CA LEU A 501 -9.66 -31.86 38.25
C LEU A 501 -10.22 -32.71 37.10
N VAL A 502 -11.23 -33.54 37.40
CA VAL A 502 -11.88 -34.43 36.42
C VAL A 502 -12.63 -33.64 35.33
N PRO A 503 -13.49 -32.66 35.67
CA PRO A 503 -14.11 -31.78 34.67
C PRO A 503 -13.09 -31.00 33.83
N HIS A 504 -11.97 -30.58 34.42
CA HIS A 504 -10.93 -29.83 33.70
C HIS A 504 -10.17 -30.69 32.69
N LEU A 505 -9.80 -31.93 33.07
CA LEU A 505 -9.20 -32.91 32.15
C LEU A 505 -10.17 -33.29 31.01
N GLN A 506 -11.46 -33.45 31.32
CA GLN A 506 -12.50 -33.68 30.31
C GLN A 506 -12.60 -32.52 29.32
N GLY A 507 -12.67 -31.27 29.81
CA GLY A 507 -12.75 -30.09 28.93
C GLY A 507 -11.52 -29.91 28.02
N ARG A 508 -10.32 -30.32 28.46
CA ARG A 508 -9.11 -30.30 27.62
C ARG A 508 -9.15 -31.36 26.52
N ILE A 509 -9.66 -32.56 26.83
CA ILE A 509 -9.86 -33.63 25.83
C ILE A 509 -10.90 -33.19 24.79
N GLU A 510 -12.00 -32.58 25.22
CA GLU A 510 -13.04 -32.04 24.34
C GLU A 510 -12.50 -30.91 23.45
N SER A 511 -11.74 -29.97 24.01
CA SER A 511 -11.14 -28.87 23.24
C SER A 511 -10.11 -29.36 22.20
N ALA A 512 -9.32 -30.37 22.53
CA ALA A 512 -8.41 -30.99 21.58
C ALA A 512 -9.17 -31.71 20.46
N ASN A 513 -10.29 -32.36 20.79
CA ASN A 513 -11.14 -33.04 19.81
C ASN A 513 -11.78 -32.04 18.82
N ASP A 514 -12.26 -30.90 19.32
CA ASP A 514 -12.85 -29.84 18.48
C ASP A 514 -11.81 -29.17 17.57
N PHE A 515 -10.63 -28.86 18.08
CA PHE A 515 -9.53 -28.29 17.29
C PHE A 515 -9.14 -29.17 16.10
N LEU A 516 -9.13 -30.49 16.25
CA LEU A 516 -8.77 -31.40 15.17
C LEU A 516 -9.89 -31.61 14.15
N ASN A 517 -11.15 -31.70 14.58
CA ASN A 517 -12.25 -31.85 13.63
C ASN A 517 -12.34 -30.66 12.68
N VAL A 518 -12.00 -29.45 13.16
CA VAL A 518 -11.88 -28.25 12.32
C VAL A 518 -10.72 -28.36 11.34
N ASN A 519 -9.50 -28.65 11.83
CA ASN A 519 -8.31 -28.70 10.96
C ASN A 519 -8.34 -29.85 9.92
N ILE A 520 -8.88 -31.02 10.27
CA ILE A 520 -8.99 -32.16 9.34
C ILE A 520 -10.01 -31.84 8.23
N SER A 521 -11.17 -31.25 8.59
CA SER A 521 -12.18 -30.83 7.62
C SER A 521 -11.64 -29.75 6.67
N GLU A 522 -10.80 -28.84 7.16
CA GLU A 522 -10.12 -27.82 6.36
C GLU A 522 -9.06 -28.42 5.43
N MET A 523 -8.27 -29.40 5.89
CA MET A 523 -7.27 -30.08 5.05
C MET A 523 -7.90 -30.92 3.94
N GLU A 524 -9.02 -31.58 4.21
CA GLU A 524 -9.82 -32.30 3.20
C GLU A 524 -10.40 -31.33 2.15
N ALA A 525 -10.82 -30.12 2.56
CA ALA A 525 -11.30 -29.08 1.65
C ALA A 525 -10.19 -28.44 0.78
N LEU A 526 -8.93 -28.51 1.23
CA LEU A 526 -7.74 -28.00 0.54
C LEU A 526 -7.07 -29.02 -0.39
N GLY A 527 -7.62 -30.24 -0.51
CA GLY A 527 -7.12 -31.27 -1.43
C GLY A 527 -5.79 -31.91 -1.01
N VAL A 528 -5.47 -31.89 0.30
CA VAL A 528 -4.30 -32.58 0.86
C VAL A 528 -4.47 -34.09 0.69
N ASP A 529 -3.38 -34.79 0.37
CA ASP A 529 -3.37 -36.24 0.09
C ASP A 529 -4.04 -37.07 1.19
N ALA A 530 -4.87 -38.02 0.77
CA ALA A 530 -5.68 -38.86 1.65
C ALA A 530 -4.82 -39.68 2.63
N ASP A 531 -3.62 -40.10 2.23
CA ASP A 531 -2.70 -40.85 3.09
C ASP A 531 -2.10 -39.97 4.20
N GLY A 532 -1.85 -38.68 3.92
CA GLY A 532 -1.34 -37.72 4.90
C GLY A 532 -2.38 -37.35 5.96
N VAL A 533 -3.64 -37.14 5.54
CA VAL A 533 -4.77 -36.89 6.46
C VAL A 533 -5.07 -38.14 7.30
N THR A 534 -5.00 -39.34 6.69
CA THR A 534 -5.23 -40.61 7.38
C THR A 534 -4.14 -40.89 8.43
N GLY A 535 -2.86 -40.70 8.12
CA GLY A 535 -1.76 -40.91 9.06
C GLY A 535 -1.83 -40.00 10.29
N MET A 536 -2.21 -38.73 10.08
CA MET A 536 -2.36 -37.76 11.16
C MET A 536 -3.58 -38.08 12.05
N ARG A 537 -4.69 -38.51 11.43
CA ARG A 537 -5.89 -39.00 12.13
C ARG A 537 -5.55 -40.21 13.01
N THR A 538 -4.84 -41.20 12.48
CA THR A 538 -4.45 -42.41 13.23
C THR A 538 -3.51 -42.10 14.41
N GLN A 539 -2.51 -41.23 14.22
CA GLN A 539 -1.60 -40.86 15.31
C GLN A 539 -2.33 -40.15 16.46
N PHE A 540 -3.33 -39.34 16.12
CA PHE A 540 -4.12 -38.60 17.10
C PHE A 540 -5.16 -39.47 17.80
N GLU A 541 -5.89 -40.32 17.07
CA GLU A 541 -6.80 -41.32 17.64
C GLU A 541 -6.07 -42.23 18.64
N ASN A 542 -4.82 -42.62 18.33
CA ASN A 542 -3.98 -43.37 19.25
C ASN A 542 -3.61 -42.58 20.52
N THR A 543 -3.42 -41.27 20.41
CA THR A 543 -3.13 -40.40 21.58
C THR A 543 -4.38 -40.21 22.44
N LEU A 544 -5.53 -39.99 21.81
CA LEU A 544 -6.81 -39.85 22.50
C LEU A 544 -7.23 -41.17 23.17
N ALA A 545 -6.99 -42.31 22.53
CA ALA A 545 -7.20 -43.65 23.08
C ALA A 545 -6.31 -43.92 24.33
N ARG A 546 -5.15 -43.26 24.44
CA ARG A 546 -4.29 -43.32 25.64
C ARG A 546 -4.76 -42.41 26.77
N LEU A 547 -5.32 -41.25 26.44
CA LEU A 547 -5.74 -40.24 27.43
C LEU A 547 -7.15 -40.49 27.98
N THR A 548 -8.06 -41.03 27.16
CA THR A 548 -9.46 -41.27 27.53
C THR A 548 -9.62 -42.21 28.75
N PRO A 549 -8.85 -43.30 28.90
CA PRO A 549 -8.92 -44.18 30.07
C PRO A 549 -8.39 -43.55 31.37
N LEU A 550 -7.60 -42.46 31.29
CA LEU A 550 -7.07 -41.77 32.47
C LEU A 550 -8.16 -41.00 33.23
N VAL A 551 -9.21 -40.53 32.55
CA VAL A 551 -10.32 -39.81 33.18
C VAL A 551 -11.04 -40.67 34.24
N PRO A 552 -11.53 -41.89 33.94
CA PRO A 552 -12.15 -42.75 34.95
C PRO A 552 -11.15 -43.26 36.00
N LEU A 553 -9.88 -43.45 35.64
CA LEU A 553 -8.81 -43.83 36.59
C LEU A 553 -8.61 -42.75 37.66
N VAL A 554 -8.40 -41.49 37.23
CA VAL A 554 -8.22 -40.33 38.11
C VAL A 554 -9.48 -40.07 38.93
N ALA A 555 -10.67 -40.18 38.32
CA ALA A 555 -11.94 -40.04 39.02
C ALA A 555 -12.13 -41.09 40.13
N ARG A 556 -11.75 -42.36 39.90
CA ARG A 556 -11.80 -43.42 40.92
C ARG A 556 -10.73 -43.25 41.99
N MET A 557 -9.52 -42.83 41.64
CA MET A 557 -8.47 -42.51 42.62
C MET A 557 -8.89 -41.37 43.57
N CYS A 558 -9.60 -40.35 43.07
CA CYS A 558 -10.12 -39.24 43.87
C CYS A 558 -11.21 -39.67 44.87
N GLN A 559 -11.81 -40.86 44.71
CA GLN A 559 -12.83 -41.41 45.62
C GLN A 559 -12.24 -42.28 46.75
N VAL A 560 -10.92 -42.54 46.73
CA VAL A 560 -10.24 -43.33 47.77
C VAL A 560 -10.08 -42.46 49.04
N PRO A 561 -10.65 -42.82 50.19
CA PRO A 561 -10.66 -41.99 51.41
C PRO A 561 -9.27 -41.56 51.88
N GLN A 562 -8.25 -42.40 51.67
CA GLN A 562 -6.88 -42.13 52.05
C GLN A 562 -6.22 -41.10 51.12
N VAL A 563 -6.57 -41.08 49.83
CA VAL A 563 -6.13 -40.06 48.86
C VAL A 563 -6.76 -38.70 49.18
N GLN A 564 -8.03 -38.71 49.62
CA GLN A 564 -8.72 -37.50 50.11
C GLN A 564 -8.10 -36.94 51.40
N SER A 565 -7.38 -37.76 52.18
CA SER A 565 -6.75 -37.35 53.44
C SER A 565 -5.37 -36.68 53.29
N ILE A 566 -4.79 -36.72 52.09
CA ILE A 566 -3.55 -36.01 51.74
C ILE A 566 -3.96 -34.58 51.36
N LYS A 567 -3.56 -33.56 52.15
CA LYS A 567 -3.89 -32.14 51.91
C LYS A 567 -3.57 -31.72 50.45
N PRO A 568 -4.37 -30.81 49.84
CA PRO A 568 -4.28 -30.49 48.42
C PRO A 568 -3.07 -29.58 48.16
N PHE A 569 -1.94 -30.16 47.76
CA PHE A 569 -0.80 -29.42 47.21
C PHE A 569 -0.34 -30.13 45.94
N LEU A 570 -1.19 -30.07 44.91
CA LEU A 570 -0.78 -30.32 43.54
C LEU A 570 -1.27 -29.16 42.69
N SER A 571 -0.38 -28.21 42.40
CA SER A 571 -0.64 -27.21 41.36
C SER A 571 -0.46 -27.85 39.98
N LEU A 572 -1.10 -27.32 38.93
CA LEU A 572 -0.90 -27.73 37.53
C LEU A 572 0.59 -27.75 37.10
N GLN A 573 1.48 -27.02 37.77
CA GLN A 573 2.94 -27.12 37.55
C GLN A 573 3.54 -28.44 38.06
N GLN A 574 3.02 -29.02 39.14
CA GLN A 574 3.43 -30.34 39.60
C GLN A 574 2.85 -31.46 38.73
N ILE A 575 1.72 -31.20 38.04
CA ILE A 575 1.20 -32.07 36.98
C ILE A 575 2.04 -31.94 35.69
N ARG A 576 2.69 -30.81 35.42
CA ARG A 576 3.65 -30.69 34.29
C ARG A 576 4.92 -31.54 34.46
N LEU A 577 5.34 -31.89 35.68
CA LEU A 577 6.39 -32.90 35.90
C LEU A 577 5.94 -34.32 35.51
N ILE A 578 4.63 -34.54 35.38
CA ILE A 578 4.02 -35.82 35.02
C ILE A 578 3.96 -36.01 33.49
N ASP A 579 4.13 -34.95 32.70
CA ASP A 579 3.86 -34.95 31.25
C ASP A 579 5.13 -34.93 30.37
N ALA A 580 6.32 -35.18 30.91
CA ALA A 580 7.53 -35.17 30.06
C ALA A 580 8.57 -36.28 30.30
N GLU A 581 8.77 -36.86 31.49
CA GLU A 581 9.84 -37.90 31.59
C GLU A 581 9.77 -38.88 32.79
N GLU A 582 8.88 -38.70 33.79
CA GLU A 582 9.06 -39.43 35.07
C GLU A 582 7.84 -40.15 35.71
N PHE A 583 6.71 -40.35 35.02
CA PHE A 583 5.60 -41.17 35.56
C PHE A 583 5.09 -42.24 34.58
N ALA A 584 4.34 -43.20 35.13
CA ALA A 584 4.03 -44.50 34.55
C ALA A 584 3.39 -44.51 33.16
N TRP A 585 3.92 -45.34 32.27
CA TRP A 585 3.23 -45.72 31.04
C TRP A 585 2.13 -46.73 31.38
N LEU A 586 0.87 -46.29 31.34
CA LEU A 586 -0.28 -47.19 31.33
C LEU A 586 -0.63 -47.49 29.86
N GLU A 587 -0.29 -48.68 29.39
CA GLU A 587 -0.53 -49.12 28.01
C GLU A 587 -1.72 -50.09 27.99
N ALA A 588 -2.68 -49.87 27.09
CA ALA A 588 -3.73 -50.86 26.85
C ALA A 588 -3.14 -52.04 26.07
N GLU A 589 -3.14 -53.24 26.66
CA GLU A 589 -2.72 -54.48 25.98
C GLU A 589 -3.91 -55.17 25.30
N SER A 590 -5.14 -54.95 25.77
CA SER A 590 -6.41 -55.37 25.14
C SER A 590 -7.60 -54.56 25.69
N ASP A 591 -8.81 -54.79 25.19
CA ASP A 591 -10.03 -54.03 25.53
C ASP A 591 -10.26 -53.81 27.05
N ASP A 592 -9.85 -54.76 27.90
CA ASP A 592 -10.03 -54.70 29.36
C ASP A 592 -8.74 -54.95 30.16
N THR A 593 -7.56 -55.01 29.52
CA THR A 593 -6.28 -55.27 30.21
C THR A 593 -5.27 -54.18 29.92
N TYR A 594 -4.66 -53.66 30.99
CA TYR A 594 -3.70 -52.57 30.94
C TYR A 594 -2.38 -53.03 31.56
N ARG A 595 -1.28 -52.46 31.10
CA ARG A 595 0.05 -52.61 31.67
C ARG A 595 0.52 -51.29 32.21
N LEU A 596 0.76 -51.23 33.52
CA LEU A 596 1.44 -50.12 34.17
C LEU A 596 2.94 -50.42 34.20
N SER A 597 3.75 -49.63 33.48
CA SER A 597 5.16 -49.95 33.25
C SER A 597 6.13 -49.28 34.23
N ARG A 598 5.73 -48.20 34.92
CA ARG A 598 6.58 -47.53 35.94
C ARG A 598 5.89 -46.43 36.78
N ALA A 599 5.18 -46.73 37.87
CA ALA A 599 4.71 -45.65 38.76
C ALA A 599 5.79 -45.21 39.75
N ARG A 600 6.36 -44.00 39.58
CA ARG A 600 7.10 -43.30 40.65
C ARG A 600 6.13 -42.57 41.56
N TYR A 601 6.51 -42.24 42.78
CA TYR A 601 5.73 -41.37 43.66
C TYR A 601 6.70 -40.48 44.43
N ILE A 602 6.46 -39.17 44.42
CA ILE A 602 7.24 -38.22 45.21
C ILE A 602 6.29 -37.66 46.29
N SER A 603 6.48 -38.10 47.53
CA SER A 603 6.08 -37.27 48.69
C SER A 603 7.29 -36.50 49.16
N GLY A 604 7.08 -35.39 49.87
CA GLY A 604 8.14 -34.47 50.36
C GLY A 604 9.18 -35.05 51.33
N LEU A 605 9.40 -36.36 51.31
CA LEU A 605 10.50 -37.11 51.91
C LEU A 605 11.06 -37.98 50.77
N ASN A 606 12.31 -37.76 50.36
CA ASN A 606 12.95 -38.36 49.16
C ASN A 606 12.93 -39.91 49.13
N TRP A 607 11.95 -40.52 48.45
CA TRP A 607 11.96 -41.96 48.14
C TRP A 607 11.46 -42.20 46.71
N GLU A 608 12.20 -42.99 45.91
CA GLU A 608 11.77 -43.47 44.59
C GLU A 608 11.44 -44.96 44.64
N HIS A 609 10.23 -45.33 44.24
CA HIS A 609 9.84 -46.73 44.00
C HIS A 609 9.12 -46.84 42.66
N SER A 610 9.20 -48.01 42.02
CA SER A 610 8.56 -48.29 40.74
C SER A 610 7.62 -49.49 40.85
N LEU A 611 6.32 -49.28 40.61
CA LEU A 611 5.34 -50.36 40.44
C LEU A 611 5.23 -50.73 38.94
N ILE A 612 5.33 -52.02 38.64
CA ILE A 612 5.05 -52.60 37.32
C ILE A 612 3.98 -53.68 37.51
N CYS A 613 2.81 -53.52 36.90
CA CYS A 613 1.74 -54.50 36.99
C CYS A 613 0.91 -54.55 35.71
N THR A 614 0.30 -55.70 35.44
CA THR A 614 -0.59 -55.91 34.30
C THR A 614 -1.89 -56.51 34.82
N GLY A 615 -3.03 -56.00 34.39
CA GLY A 615 -4.34 -56.47 34.83
C GLY A 615 -5.46 -55.56 34.35
N THR A 616 -6.68 -55.85 34.81
CA THR A 616 -7.80 -54.92 34.63
C THR A 616 -7.52 -53.60 35.33
N LEU A 617 -8.19 -52.52 34.89
CA LEU A 617 -8.01 -51.20 35.51
C LEU A 617 -8.28 -51.26 37.02
N ASP A 618 -9.25 -52.07 37.45
CA ASP A 618 -9.62 -52.25 38.85
C ASP A 618 -8.56 -53.00 39.66
N GLU A 619 -7.87 -53.98 39.06
CA GLU A 619 -6.74 -54.67 39.68
C GLU A 619 -5.52 -53.77 39.81
N ILE A 620 -5.26 -52.92 38.81
CA ILE A 620 -4.16 -51.95 38.84
C ILE A 620 -4.42 -50.86 39.88
N VAL A 621 -5.66 -50.36 39.96
CA VAL A 621 -6.09 -49.41 41.00
C VAL A 621 -5.95 -50.06 42.37
N ALA A 622 -6.46 -51.28 42.57
CA ALA A 622 -6.34 -51.98 43.84
C ALA A 622 -4.88 -52.22 44.25
N ALA A 623 -4.01 -52.60 43.31
CA ALA A 623 -2.58 -52.79 43.57
C ALA A 623 -1.86 -51.47 43.91
N THR A 624 -2.22 -50.38 43.23
CA THR A 624 -1.65 -49.04 43.48
C THR A 624 -2.13 -48.49 44.83
N VAL A 625 -3.42 -48.67 45.14
CA VAL A 625 -4.01 -48.29 46.44
C VAL A 625 -3.40 -49.11 47.57
N ALA A 626 -3.26 -50.44 47.43
CA ALA A 626 -2.62 -51.29 48.43
C ALA A 626 -1.14 -50.92 48.66
N LEU A 627 -0.40 -50.55 47.61
CA LEU A 627 0.96 -50.03 47.72
C LEU A 627 1.00 -48.75 48.56
N VAL A 628 0.11 -47.79 48.28
CA VAL A 628 -0.02 -46.54 49.02
C VAL A 628 -0.44 -46.79 50.48
N GLU A 629 -1.44 -47.65 50.71
CA GLU A 629 -1.96 -47.99 52.04
C GLU A 629 -0.91 -48.71 52.92
N SER A 630 -0.17 -49.67 52.36
CA SER A 630 0.88 -50.39 53.10
C SER A 630 1.98 -49.47 53.63
N ARG A 631 2.23 -48.33 52.96
CA ARG A 631 3.33 -47.40 53.30
C ARG A 631 2.88 -46.19 54.11
N VAL A 632 1.62 -45.75 53.96
CA VAL A 632 1.01 -44.80 54.91
C VAL A 632 0.87 -45.44 56.31
N GLY A 633 0.79 -46.77 56.39
CA GLY A 633 0.88 -47.53 57.65
C GLY A 633 2.25 -47.50 58.32
N GLU A 634 3.35 -47.57 57.55
CA GLU A 634 4.73 -47.55 58.08
C GLU A 634 5.16 -46.16 58.58
N SER A 635 4.71 -45.07 57.94
CA SER A 635 5.03 -43.71 58.43
C SER A 635 4.35 -43.35 59.76
N ARG A 636 3.34 -44.13 60.18
CA ARG A 636 2.72 -44.02 61.50
C ARG A 636 3.41 -44.86 62.58
N SER A 637 4.10 -45.95 62.23
CA SER A 637 4.81 -46.79 63.20
C SER A 637 6.16 -46.24 63.67
N ASP A 638 6.81 -45.36 62.90
CA ASP A 638 8.09 -44.72 63.28
C ASP A 638 7.94 -43.43 64.12
N SER A 639 6.76 -43.20 64.70
CA SER A 639 6.52 -42.13 65.68
C SER A 639 6.50 -42.59 67.14
N GLY A 640 7.03 -43.80 67.41
CA GLY A 640 7.02 -44.46 68.72
C GLY A 640 8.40 -44.69 69.35
N GLY A 641 9.11 -43.62 69.69
CA GLY A 641 10.09 -43.59 70.80
C GLY A 641 11.56 -43.85 70.47
N GLY A 642 12.40 -42.83 70.74
CA GLY A 642 13.85 -42.93 70.93
C GLY A 642 14.69 -42.14 69.96
#